data_AF-A0A7S7EVJ3-F1
#
_entry.id   AF-A0A7S7EVJ3-F1
#
_cell.length_a   1.000
_cell.length_b   1.000
_cell.length_c   1.000
_cell.angle_alpha   90.00
_cell.angle_beta   90.00
_cell.angle_gamma   90.00
#
_symmetry.space_group_name_H-M   'P 1'
#
loop_
_entity.id
_entity.type
_entity.pdbx_description
1 polymer ?
#
loop_
_entity_poly.entity_id
_entity_poly.type
_entity_poly.pdbx_seq_one_letter_code
_entity_poly.pdbx_strand_id
1 'polypeptide(L)'
;MRKKYIASVLAAIITVAAGTVWSFALQEQEDTGPAKALDLTESKRTFSDIKGHWAEGIIQEAAALNIVGGYPGGTYFPDHLIKREEFFQLLTNILTNRPDISGTKIPFADVKEGSWYVPAIKAAVAAGITDGYQDGTFGVGRMISRQEAAKVAGSVISRPAKQMVQGEEEAGGTVASGVAGDSDLPAGSSAVIGSSAAKALDRDAIADWAYDYVDLMFRKGYMKGDSAGNFRPTMALTRAEAAAILLSIKKNEPVISPNADGFEITSCMTEHEGHEGVFINGEGTAAEPYEIASEEQLNHLRMHADDGAYYILTKNIAITKSYAQSGSQTGSGEPDWSAGNFVPIGSKAQPFKGTLDGNGYTVSGLNIYCKDDRNSGAAGEANQSCVGLFGVLAKESSVTNLIIDASNIQGGQYTGALAGYSEGLIENCRLGPKGIVTGLDVAGGLVGLLDQNAEISKSRNSGSVEGNSAGGIVGNNRGIVIDCYNMGKIDASENAGGIAAYQTNGEGRITRCYNEGRVNSKNFAGGIVGDNGAKTDNCYNSGRISAIKFSGGIAGNNADTITHVYGAGVVTGDGGAGSIAGKNAGAIRKAFWLGTTAASGIGVPGQNGSEETVRKLTHEELSGQTKILTDTGYESVLNILNESEKTWKFLYSYLPSENVEKDKFSDEGGSTQPDGSQSEESRGNVIDPNDLATKYLYPVLIQ
;
A
#
# COMPACT_ATOMS: atom_id res chain seq x y z
N MET A 1 -6.14 69.00 -8.52
CA MET A 1 -4.96 69.03 -9.41
C MET A 1 -3.86 69.85 -8.73
N ARG A 2 -2.83 69.18 -8.18
CA ARG A 2 -1.38 69.27 -8.51
C ARG A 2 -0.86 70.71 -8.75
N LYS A 3 0.26 71.20 -8.20
CA LYS A 3 1.34 70.76 -7.28
C LYS A 3 2.04 72.07 -6.83
N LYS A 4 2.61 72.14 -5.61
CA LYS A 4 3.27 73.35 -5.06
C LYS A 4 4.77 73.15 -4.78
N TYR A 5 5.56 74.17 -5.17
CA TYR A 5 6.67 74.90 -4.50
C TYR A 5 7.68 74.13 -3.63
N ILE A 6 8.99 74.10 -3.96
CA ILE A 6 10.07 75.11 -3.84
C ILE A 6 10.66 75.25 -2.42
N ALA A 7 11.86 74.65 -2.30
CA ALA A 7 13.14 75.12 -1.73
C ALA A 7 13.32 75.59 -0.27
N SER A 8 14.39 75.04 0.33
CA SER A 8 15.48 75.72 1.06
C SER A 8 15.68 75.38 2.55
N VAL A 9 16.88 74.84 2.83
CA VAL A 9 17.83 75.21 3.92
C VAL A 9 17.88 74.38 5.23
N LEU A 10 19.13 73.95 5.48
CA LEU A 10 19.88 73.65 6.72
C LEU A 10 19.57 72.42 7.60
N ALA A 11 20.68 71.78 7.94
CA ALA A 11 20.86 70.60 8.78
C ALA A 11 20.75 70.89 10.28
N ALA A 12 20.26 69.92 11.05
CA ALA A 12 20.56 69.75 12.45
C ALA A 12 20.44 68.27 12.86
N ILE A 13 21.39 67.87 13.71
CA ILE A 13 21.78 66.53 14.16
C ILE A 13 20.79 65.95 15.19
N ILE A 14 20.39 64.68 15.04
CA ILE A 14 20.13 63.76 16.17
C ILE A 14 20.58 62.34 15.78
N THR A 15 21.44 61.79 16.63
CA THR A 15 22.05 60.46 16.60
C THR A 15 21.12 59.40 17.22
N VAL A 16 21.08 58.18 16.67
CA VAL A 16 21.40 56.87 17.34
C VAL A 16 20.69 55.67 16.66
N ALA A 17 21.55 54.75 16.20
CA ALA A 17 21.47 53.29 16.12
C ALA A 17 20.66 52.52 15.04
N ALA A 18 21.42 51.60 14.44
CA ALA A 18 21.10 50.25 13.96
C ALA A 18 20.78 50.04 12.46
N GLY A 19 21.62 49.22 11.82
CA GLY A 19 21.28 48.43 10.62
C GLY A 19 21.87 48.92 9.30
N THR A 20 23.03 48.41 8.90
CA THR A 20 23.49 48.49 7.51
C THR A 20 22.91 47.33 6.71
N VAL A 21 21.87 47.64 5.92
CA VAL A 21 21.49 46.93 4.71
C VAL A 21 22.31 47.55 3.57
N TRP A 22 22.96 46.75 2.73
CA TRP A 22 23.39 47.19 1.40
C TRP A 22 22.80 46.29 0.33
N SER A 23 22.01 46.93 -0.52
CA SER A 23 21.35 46.43 -1.71
C SER A 23 22.37 46.25 -2.83
N PHE A 24 22.35 45.12 -3.54
CA PHE A 24 23.08 44.96 -4.80
C PHE A 24 22.11 44.60 -5.93
N ALA A 25 22.15 45.42 -6.95
CA ALA A 25 21.32 45.36 -8.15
C ALA A 25 21.74 44.20 -9.06
N LEU A 26 20.72 43.60 -9.69
CA LEU A 26 20.81 42.66 -10.80
C LEU A 26 21.47 43.32 -12.02
N GLN A 27 22.36 42.58 -12.67
CA GLN A 27 22.72 42.84 -14.06
C GLN A 27 22.79 41.49 -14.80
N GLU A 28 21.90 41.32 -15.77
CA GLU A 28 21.92 40.22 -16.74
C GLU A 28 23.11 40.36 -17.69
N GLN A 29 23.73 39.24 -18.07
CA GLN A 29 24.50 39.14 -19.31
C GLN A 29 24.08 37.88 -20.07
N GLU A 30 23.73 38.09 -21.34
CA GLU A 30 23.47 37.06 -22.35
C GLU A 30 24.77 36.60 -23.04
N ASP A 31 24.63 35.41 -23.62
CA ASP A 31 25.56 34.46 -24.24
C ASP A 31 26.21 34.90 -25.57
N THR A 32 27.43 34.41 -25.87
CA THR A 32 27.93 34.14 -27.23
C THR A 32 29.04 33.05 -27.19
N GLY A 33 28.86 31.94 -27.94
CA GLY A 33 29.79 30.79 -28.07
C GLY A 33 31.09 31.06 -28.89
N PRO A 34 31.86 30.02 -29.36
CA PRO A 34 31.52 28.60 -29.50
C PRO A 34 32.43 27.62 -28.71
N ALA A 35 31.98 26.37 -28.65
CA ALA A 35 32.65 25.22 -28.05
C ALA A 35 34.10 25.02 -28.54
N LYS A 36 35.03 24.87 -27.59
CA LYS A 36 36.39 24.41 -27.84
C LYS A 36 36.57 23.05 -27.18
N ALA A 37 36.87 22.05 -28.01
CA ALA A 37 37.12 20.67 -27.62
C ALA A 37 38.06 20.60 -26.41
N LEU A 38 37.63 19.91 -25.34
CA LEU A 38 38.49 19.62 -24.21
C LEU A 38 39.22 18.30 -24.48
N ASP A 39 40.54 18.45 -24.56
CA ASP A 39 41.58 17.45 -24.63
C ASP A 39 41.38 16.31 -23.60
N LEU A 40 41.29 15.08 -24.10
CA LEU A 40 41.13 13.83 -23.35
C LEU A 40 42.50 13.27 -22.95
N THR A 41 43.14 13.92 -21.97
CA THR A 41 44.19 13.29 -21.18
C THR A 41 43.70 13.16 -19.74
N GLU A 42 43.80 11.95 -19.16
CA GLU A 42 43.35 11.61 -17.81
C GLU A 42 44.08 12.45 -16.73
N SER A 43 43.64 13.68 -16.54
CA SER A 43 43.94 14.45 -15.34
C SER A 43 42.99 13.97 -14.23
N LYS A 44 43.52 13.15 -13.31
CA LYS A 44 42.87 12.82 -12.03
C LYS A 44 42.33 14.12 -11.39
N ARG A 45 41.02 14.37 -11.46
CA ARG A 45 40.42 15.59 -10.91
C ARG A 45 40.59 15.58 -9.39
N THR A 46 41.41 16.48 -8.87
CA THR A 46 41.62 16.65 -7.41
C THR A 46 40.92 17.90 -6.92
N PHE A 47 40.19 17.81 -5.81
CA PHE A 47 39.56 18.95 -5.14
C PHE A 47 40.38 19.35 -3.91
N SER A 48 40.61 20.64 -3.71
CA SER A 48 41.50 21.18 -2.67
C SER A 48 40.87 21.20 -1.27
N ASP A 49 39.54 21.20 -1.18
CA ASP A 49 38.73 21.41 0.01
C ASP A 49 38.13 20.13 0.60
N ILE A 50 38.46 18.97 0.04
CA ILE A 50 37.98 17.68 0.54
C ILE A 50 39.00 16.96 1.45
N LYS A 51 40.22 17.51 1.59
CA LYS A 51 41.28 16.85 2.35
C LYS A 51 40.90 16.71 3.83
N GLY A 52 40.91 15.48 4.33
CA GLY A 52 40.51 15.15 5.71
C GLY A 52 39.00 15.09 5.95
N HIS A 53 38.19 15.29 4.89
CA HIS A 53 36.73 15.16 4.98
C HIS A 53 36.33 13.68 4.90
N TRP A 54 35.26 13.28 5.61
CA TRP A 54 34.81 11.88 5.66
C TRP A 54 34.51 11.30 4.27
N ALA A 55 34.06 12.15 3.35
CA ALA A 55 33.74 11.80 1.97
C ALA A 55 34.90 12.00 0.98
N GLU A 56 36.14 12.28 1.43
CA GLU A 56 37.27 12.55 0.53
C GLU A 56 37.43 11.46 -0.54
N GLY A 57 37.55 10.19 -0.11
CA GLY A 57 37.70 9.06 -1.03
C GLY A 57 36.46 8.85 -1.92
N ILE A 58 35.27 9.01 -1.36
CA ILE A 58 33.98 8.88 -2.07
C ILE A 58 33.90 9.91 -3.20
N ILE A 59 34.25 11.17 -2.91
CA ILE A 59 34.18 12.27 -3.88
C ILE A 59 35.23 12.08 -4.97
N GLN A 60 36.45 11.65 -4.62
CA GLN A 60 37.50 11.36 -5.59
C GLN A 60 37.07 10.22 -6.55
N GLU A 61 36.48 9.16 -6.02
CA GLU A 61 36.00 8.03 -6.83
C GLU A 61 34.81 8.43 -7.70
N ALA A 62 33.83 9.14 -7.14
CA ALA A 62 32.68 9.64 -7.89
C ALA A 62 33.10 10.61 -9.01
N ALA A 63 34.16 11.40 -8.80
CA ALA A 63 34.71 12.27 -9.83
C ALA A 63 35.44 11.50 -10.94
N ALA A 64 36.15 10.41 -10.58
CA ALA A 64 36.79 9.53 -11.55
C ALA A 64 35.77 8.82 -12.45
N LEU A 65 34.59 8.49 -11.91
CA LEU A 65 33.47 7.91 -12.66
C LEU A 65 32.59 8.96 -13.37
N ASN A 66 33.00 10.24 -13.40
CA ASN A 66 32.24 11.36 -13.97
C ASN A 66 30.82 11.53 -13.38
N ILE A 67 30.58 11.03 -12.17
CA ILE A 67 29.31 11.21 -11.45
C ILE A 67 29.22 12.66 -10.95
N VAL A 68 30.32 13.17 -10.38
CA VAL A 68 30.38 14.50 -9.78
C VAL A 68 31.48 15.37 -10.39
N GLY A 69 31.26 16.69 -10.34
CA GLY A 69 32.23 17.72 -10.71
C GLY A 69 32.40 18.75 -9.58
N GLY A 70 33.50 19.50 -9.64
CA GLY A 70 33.76 20.62 -8.74
C GLY A 70 33.47 21.98 -9.39
N TYR A 71 33.63 23.03 -8.61
CA TYR A 71 33.45 24.40 -9.04
C TYR A 71 34.73 24.95 -9.69
N PRO A 72 34.62 26.01 -10.50
CA PRO A 72 35.78 26.76 -10.98
C PRO A 72 36.70 27.14 -9.81
N GLY A 73 37.99 26.80 -9.92
CA GLY A 73 38.95 26.99 -8.83
C GLY A 73 39.36 25.71 -8.09
N GLY A 74 38.81 24.54 -8.45
CA GLY A 74 39.28 23.24 -7.94
C GLY A 74 38.75 22.91 -6.54
N THR A 75 37.55 23.37 -6.20
CA THR A 75 36.84 23.05 -4.95
C THR A 75 35.57 22.25 -5.22
N TYR A 76 35.08 21.51 -4.22
CA TYR A 76 33.90 20.66 -4.31
C TYR A 76 32.73 21.10 -3.41
N PHE A 77 33.04 21.76 -2.29
CA PHE A 77 32.15 22.15 -1.20
C PHE A 77 31.34 20.98 -0.63
N PRO A 78 31.99 20.01 0.05
CA PRO A 78 31.34 18.78 0.48
C PRO A 78 30.14 18.99 1.42
N ASP A 79 30.22 19.98 2.32
CA ASP A 79 29.16 20.28 3.31
C ASP A 79 28.10 21.26 2.81
N HIS A 80 28.20 21.76 1.57
CA HIS A 80 27.15 22.62 1.02
C HIS A 80 25.88 21.82 0.78
N LEU A 81 24.74 22.39 1.18
CA LEU A 81 23.43 21.85 0.83
C LEU A 81 23.24 21.87 -0.68
N ILE A 82 22.75 20.77 -1.23
CA ILE A 82 22.59 20.60 -2.67
C ILE A 82 21.20 21.02 -3.12
N LYS A 83 21.14 21.83 -4.18
CA LYS A 83 19.86 22.20 -4.80
C LYS A 83 19.30 21.02 -5.61
N ARG A 84 17.99 21.05 -5.82
CA ARG A 84 17.27 19.98 -6.53
C ARG A 84 17.77 19.80 -7.96
N GLU A 85 17.95 20.88 -8.71
CA GLU A 85 18.49 20.84 -10.07
C GLU A 85 19.94 20.33 -10.11
N GLU A 86 20.74 20.65 -9.10
CA GLU A 86 22.11 20.14 -8.97
C GLU A 86 22.10 18.65 -8.69
N PHE A 87 21.22 18.16 -7.82
CA PHE A 87 21.09 16.72 -7.54
C PHE A 87 20.68 15.94 -8.81
N PHE A 88 19.72 16.43 -9.57
CA PHE A 88 19.31 15.81 -10.84
C PHE A 88 20.42 15.83 -11.90
N GLN A 89 21.26 16.86 -11.91
CA GLN A 89 22.45 16.88 -12.75
C GLN A 89 23.41 15.73 -12.41
N LEU A 90 23.60 15.42 -11.13
CA LEU A 90 24.44 14.30 -10.69
C LEU A 90 23.75 12.96 -10.95
N LEU A 91 22.45 12.83 -10.67
CA LEU A 91 21.67 11.61 -10.87
C LEU A 91 21.65 11.19 -12.34
N THR A 92 21.49 12.13 -13.27
CA THR A 92 21.53 11.83 -14.71
C THR A 92 22.91 11.38 -15.19
N ASN A 93 23.98 11.64 -14.42
CA ASN A 93 25.32 11.13 -14.73
C ASN A 93 25.49 9.63 -14.47
N ILE A 94 24.66 9.03 -13.62
CA ILE A 94 24.77 7.60 -13.34
C ILE A 94 23.99 6.72 -14.31
N LEU A 95 23.05 7.29 -15.08
CA LEU A 95 22.23 6.59 -16.07
C LEU A 95 23.09 5.94 -17.17
N THR A 96 22.82 4.67 -17.47
CA THR A 96 23.61 3.89 -18.44
C THR A 96 23.18 4.18 -19.89
N ASN A 97 21.90 4.44 -20.14
CA ASN A 97 21.37 4.89 -21.43
C ASN A 97 20.69 6.24 -21.23
N ARG A 98 21.23 7.35 -21.74
CA ARG A 98 20.53 8.65 -21.61
C ARG A 98 19.50 8.78 -22.73
N PRO A 99 18.23 9.12 -22.40
CA PRO A 99 17.21 9.31 -23.43
C PRO A 99 17.56 10.50 -24.32
N ASP A 100 17.13 10.46 -25.59
CA ASP A 100 17.18 11.65 -26.43
C ASP A 100 16.24 12.73 -25.88
N ILE A 101 16.79 13.94 -25.72
CA ILE A 101 16.11 15.10 -25.14
C ILE A 101 15.64 16.10 -26.20
N SER A 102 15.91 15.85 -27.49
CA SER A 102 15.68 16.79 -28.61
C SER A 102 14.19 17.19 -28.77
N GLY A 103 13.27 16.30 -28.42
CA GLY A 103 11.81 16.51 -28.45
C GLY A 103 11.15 16.68 -27.07
N THR A 104 11.89 16.58 -25.97
CA THR A 104 11.31 16.60 -24.62
C THR A 104 10.86 18.02 -24.24
N LYS A 105 9.55 18.19 -24.08
CA LYS A 105 8.97 19.42 -23.51
C LYS A 105 9.18 19.44 -22.00
N ILE A 106 9.55 20.60 -21.47
CA ILE A 106 9.64 20.82 -20.03
C ILE A 106 8.27 21.31 -19.54
N PRO A 107 7.57 20.57 -18.67
CA PRO A 107 6.24 20.96 -18.19
C PRO A 107 6.29 21.92 -16.99
N PHE A 108 7.48 22.32 -16.54
CA PHE A 108 7.67 23.04 -15.29
C PHE A 108 7.75 24.56 -15.46
N ALA A 109 6.89 25.29 -14.76
CA ALA A 109 6.77 26.74 -14.90
C ALA A 109 8.01 27.53 -14.42
N ASP A 110 8.80 26.96 -13.50
CA ASP A 110 10.00 27.55 -12.92
C ASP A 110 11.31 27.14 -13.64
N VAL A 111 11.21 26.35 -14.71
CA VAL A 111 12.38 25.97 -15.52
C VAL A 111 12.50 26.92 -16.71
N LYS A 112 13.52 27.79 -16.66
CA LYS A 112 13.86 28.71 -17.75
C LYS A 112 14.68 27.97 -18.83
N GLU A 113 14.12 27.86 -20.04
CA GLU A 113 14.80 27.30 -21.21
C GLU A 113 16.19 27.96 -21.41
N GLY A 114 17.18 27.17 -21.81
CA GLY A 114 18.58 27.64 -21.97
C GLY A 114 19.41 27.67 -20.69
N SER A 115 18.83 27.43 -19.51
CA SER A 115 19.60 27.32 -18.25
C SER A 115 20.45 26.05 -18.23
N TRP A 116 21.59 26.08 -17.56
CA TRP A 116 22.59 24.98 -17.55
C TRP A 116 22.04 23.63 -17.09
N TYR A 117 21.02 23.61 -16.22
CA TYR A 117 20.38 22.40 -15.68
C TYR A 117 19.30 21.80 -16.59
N VAL A 118 18.88 22.53 -17.64
CA VAL A 118 17.79 22.10 -18.54
C VAL A 118 18.05 20.74 -19.18
N PRO A 119 19.26 20.42 -19.70
CA PRO A 119 19.51 19.10 -20.29
C PRO A 119 19.29 17.95 -19.31
N ALA A 120 19.71 18.12 -18.04
CA ALA A 120 19.51 17.12 -17.01
C ALA A 120 18.02 16.97 -16.63
N ILE A 121 17.28 18.08 -16.53
CA ILE A 121 15.84 18.02 -16.26
C ILE A 121 15.11 17.35 -17.43
N LYS A 122 15.43 17.68 -18.68
CA LYS A 122 14.85 17.00 -19.86
C LYS A 122 15.18 15.51 -19.85
N ALA A 123 16.43 15.14 -19.56
CA ALA A 123 16.81 13.73 -19.46
C ALA A 123 16.04 13.01 -18.34
N ALA A 124 15.83 13.66 -17.19
CA ALA A 124 15.08 13.09 -16.08
C ALA A 124 13.57 12.98 -16.36
N VAL A 125 12.99 13.95 -17.06
CA VAL A 125 11.59 13.90 -17.52
C VAL A 125 11.43 12.80 -18.57
N ALA A 126 12.30 12.78 -19.58
CA ALA A 126 12.29 11.75 -20.62
C ALA A 126 12.47 10.36 -20.02
N ALA A 127 13.34 10.21 -19.03
CA ALA A 127 13.56 8.97 -18.28
C ALA A 127 12.47 8.67 -17.23
N GLY A 128 11.42 9.48 -17.08
CA GLY A 128 10.35 9.23 -16.10
C GLY A 128 10.79 9.29 -14.62
N ILE A 129 11.93 9.93 -14.33
CA ILE A 129 12.49 10.05 -12.97
C ILE A 129 11.70 11.07 -12.15
N THR A 130 11.12 12.08 -12.81
CA THR A 130 10.45 13.21 -12.15
C THR A 130 9.29 13.80 -12.95
N ASP A 131 8.18 14.02 -12.24
CA ASP A 131 6.99 14.75 -12.71
C ASP A 131 6.88 16.15 -12.08
N GLY A 132 7.90 16.57 -11.33
CA GLY A 132 7.89 17.84 -10.59
C GLY A 132 7.05 17.78 -9.31
N TYR A 133 6.66 18.95 -8.82
CA TYR A 133 5.75 19.15 -7.71
C TYR A 133 4.32 19.36 -8.21
N GLN A 134 3.34 19.16 -7.33
CA GLN A 134 1.90 19.32 -7.64
C GLN A 134 1.52 20.73 -8.10
N ASP A 135 2.31 21.74 -7.76
CA ASP A 135 2.11 23.13 -8.18
C ASP A 135 2.61 23.42 -9.60
N GLY A 136 3.06 22.39 -10.33
CA GLY A 136 3.59 22.52 -11.69
C GLY A 136 5.03 23.04 -11.74
N THR A 137 5.75 23.06 -10.62
CA THR A 137 7.17 23.45 -10.57
C THR A 137 8.09 22.24 -10.50
N PHE A 138 9.33 22.38 -10.98
CA PHE A 138 10.40 21.44 -10.71
C PHE A 138 10.98 21.67 -9.30
N GLY A 139 10.92 22.91 -8.81
CA GLY A 139 11.55 23.39 -7.58
C GLY A 139 12.99 23.84 -7.78
N VAL A 140 13.28 24.51 -8.89
CA VAL A 140 14.62 25.07 -9.17
C VAL A 140 15.02 26.03 -8.05
N GLY A 141 16.25 25.90 -7.55
CA GLY A 141 16.80 26.72 -6.47
C GLY A 141 16.45 26.22 -5.07
N ARG A 142 15.51 25.28 -4.93
CA ARG A 142 15.17 24.67 -3.64
C ARG A 142 16.19 23.61 -3.26
N MET A 143 16.50 23.50 -1.98
CA MET A 143 17.31 22.39 -1.47
C MET A 143 16.51 21.09 -1.53
N ILE A 144 17.13 20.01 -2.02
CA ILE A 144 16.47 18.70 -2.06
C ILE A 144 16.51 18.07 -0.66
N SER A 145 15.37 17.59 -0.18
CA SER A 145 15.29 16.89 1.09
C SER A 145 15.74 15.42 0.97
N ARG A 146 16.10 14.82 2.09
CA ARG A 146 16.52 13.41 2.17
C ARG A 146 15.48 12.44 1.63
N GLN A 147 14.19 12.65 1.93
CA GLN A 147 13.12 11.79 1.42
C GLN A 147 12.87 11.98 -0.09
N GLU A 148 13.03 13.20 -0.62
CA GLU A 148 12.91 13.45 -2.05
C GLU A 148 14.06 12.82 -2.82
N ALA A 149 15.28 12.95 -2.30
CA ALA A 149 16.46 12.32 -2.87
C ALA A 149 16.35 10.78 -2.84
N ALA A 150 15.84 10.21 -1.75
CA ALA A 150 15.55 8.78 -1.66
C ALA A 150 14.58 8.33 -2.77
N LYS A 151 13.49 9.08 -2.99
CA LYS A 151 12.53 8.78 -4.06
C LYS A 151 13.18 8.79 -5.45
N VAL A 152 13.89 9.87 -5.80
CA VAL A 152 14.40 10.04 -7.17
C VAL A 152 15.64 9.18 -7.45
N ALA A 153 16.47 8.91 -6.43
CA ALA A 153 17.61 8.01 -6.57
C ALA A 153 17.16 6.54 -6.50
N GLY A 154 16.16 6.22 -5.68
CA GLY A 154 15.59 4.88 -5.59
C GLY A 154 14.84 4.46 -6.87
N SER A 155 14.27 5.42 -7.61
CA SER A 155 13.54 5.12 -8.86
C SER A 155 14.43 4.66 -10.02
N VAL A 156 15.76 4.81 -9.92
CA VAL A 156 16.72 4.35 -10.95
C VAL A 156 17.39 3.02 -10.58
N ILE A 157 16.97 2.39 -9.48
CA ILE A 157 17.46 1.09 -9.03
C ILE A 157 16.54 0.00 -9.59
N SER A 158 17.06 -0.88 -10.46
CA SER A 158 16.31 -2.07 -10.89
C SER A 158 16.04 -2.98 -9.70
N ARG A 159 14.76 -3.32 -9.48
CA ARG A 159 14.37 -4.27 -8.44
C ARG A 159 14.42 -5.68 -9.03
N PRO A 160 15.27 -6.60 -8.52
CA PRO A 160 15.20 -7.99 -8.93
C PRO A 160 13.85 -8.59 -8.51
N ALA A 161 13.25 -9.39 -9.39
CA ALA A 161 12.10 -10.22 -9.08
C ALA A 161 12.38 -11.03 -7.80
N LYS A 162 11.42 -11.08 -6.88
CA LYS A 162 11.56 -11.78 -5.61
C LYS A 162 11.70 -13.27 -5.92
N GLN A 163 12.92 -13.81 -5.80
CA GLN A 163 13.18 -15.25 -5.93
C GLN A 163 12.29 -16.02 -4.95
N MET A 164 11.48 -16.92 -5.52
CA MET A 164 10.84 -18.00 -4.79
C MET A 164 11.93 -18.90 -4.21
N VAL A 165 12.04 -18.98 -2.89
CA VAL A 165 12.78 -20.06 -2.22
C VAL A 165 11.75 -20.95 -1.54
N GLN A 166 11.69 -22.17 -2.05
CA GLN A 166 10.91 -23.29 -1.52
C GLN A 166 11.36 -23.62 -0.09
N GLY A 167 10.43 -24.13 0.71
CA GLY A 167 10.61 -24.33 2.15
C GLY A 167 11.60 -25.43 2.53
N GLU A 168 11.90 -25.48 3.83
CA GLU A 168 12.28 -26.70 4.55
C GLU A 168 12.04 -26.52 6.06
N GLU A 169 11.63 -27.61 6.69
CA GLU A 169 11.13 -27.80 8.06
C GLU A 169 12.16 -27.63 9.18
N GLU A 170 11.63 -27.53 10.40
CA GLU A 170 12.31 -27.64 11.69
C GLU A 170 13.12 -28.94 11.88
N ALA A 171 14.25 -28.85 12.59
CA ALA A 171 14.67 -29.90 13.53
C ALA A 171 15.57 -29.31 14.63
N GLY A 172 15.22 -29.61 15.89
CA GLY A 172 15.86 -29.09 17.09
C GLY A 172 17.20 -29.72 17.47
N GLY A 173 17.81 -29.18 18.52
CA GLY A 173 19.00 -29.74 19.17
C GLY A 173 19.66 -28.75 20.13
N THR A 174 19.83 -29.17 21.37
CA THR A 174 20.18 -28.38 22.56
C THR A 174 21.70 -28.17 22.77
N VAL A 175 21.99 -27.34 23.80
CA VAL A 175 23.15 -27.25 24.72
C VAL A 175 24.41 -26.42 24.42
N ALA A 176 24.65 -25.52 25.39
CA ALA A 176 25.91 -25.18 26.10
C ALA A 176 26.67 -23.88 25.75
N SER A 177 26.45 -22.88 26.61
CA SER A 177 27.44 -22.12 27.41
C SER A 177 28.93 -22.23 27.07
N GLY A 178 29.59 -21.07 26.93
CA GLY A 178 30.91 -20.86 27.55
C GLY A 178 32.01 -20.17 26.74
N VAL A 179 32.35 -18.95 27.20
CA VAL A 179 33.71 -18.36 27.33
C VAL A 179 34.33 -17.59 26.14
N ALA A 180 34.89 -16.44 26.54
CA ALA A 180 35.55 -15.37 25.81
C ALA A 180 36.94 -15.73 25.24
N GLY A 181 37.44 -14.92 24.30
CA GLY A 181 38.88 -14.84 23.99
C GLY A 181 39.26 -14.35 22.60
N ASP A 182 39.36 -13.03 22.47
CA ASP A 182 40.40 -12.25 21.76
C ASP A 182 40.62 -12.29 20.22
N SER A 183 41.03 -11.10 19.79
CA SER A 183 41.36 -10.47 18.52
C SER A 183 42.08 -11.25 17.40
N ASP A 184 41.60 -11.06 16.15
CA ASP A 184 42.37 -10.60 14.97
C ASP A 184 41.45 -10.44 13.72
N LEU A 185 41.48 -9.28 13.05
CA LEU A 185 40.67 -8.84 11.88
C LEU A 185 41.53 -8.91 10.57
N PRO A 186 40.95 -9.06 9.34
CA PRO A 186 39.89 -8.20 8.81
C PRO A 186 38.70 -8.91 8.13
N ALA A 187 37.53 -8.39 8.45
CA ALA A 187 36.22 -8.81 7.95
C ALA A 187 36.03 -8.51 6.45
N GLY A 188 36.07 -9.56 5.64
CA GLY A 188 35.46 -9.62 4.32
C GLY A 188 34.10 -10.32 4.43
N SER A 189 33.06 -9.66 3.91
CA SER A 189 31.67 -10.14 3.77
C SER A 189 30.92 -10.52 5.05
N SER A 190 30.72 -9.55 5.96
CA SER A 190 29.50 -9.56 6.75
C SER A 190 28.38 -9.02 5.87
N ALA A 191 27.43 -9.88 5.49
CA ALA A 191 26.14 -9.46 4.97
C ALA A 191 25.50 -8.54 6.02
N VAL A 192 25.59 -7.23 5.81
CA VAL A 192 24.85 -6.26 6.59
C VAL A 192 23.40 -6.44 6.18
N ILE A 193 22.61 -7.07 7.05
CA ILE A 193 21.16 -7.02 6.99
C ILE A 193 20.81 -5.53 7.18
N GLY A 194 20.68 -4.80 6.07
CA GLY A 194 20.42 -3.36 6.07
C GLY A 194 19.21 -3.07 6.94
N SER A 195 19.39 -2.22 7.94
CA SER A 195 18.29 -1.71 8.77
C SER A 195 17.18 -1.20 7.87
N SER A 196 15.94 -1.63 8.05
CA SER A 196 14.75 -1.10 7.36
C SER A 196 14.43 0.34 7.82
N ALA A 197 13.74 1.12 6.99
CA ALA A 197 13.18 2.41 7.39
C ALA A 197 12.25 2.30 8.60
N ALA A 198 11.67 1.12 8.87
CA ALA A 198 10.87 0.84 10.06
C ALA A 198 11.65 1.08 11.39
N LYS A 199 13.00 1.03 11.34
CA LYS A 199 13.87 1.30 12.49
C LYS A 199 14.15 2.78 12.73
N ALA A 200 13.79 3.68 11.80
CA ALA A 200 13.93 5.12 12.02
C ALA A 200 12.91 5.59 13.08
N LEU A 201 13.38 6.34 14.09
CA LEU A 201 12.53 6.83 15.17
C LEU A 201 11.50 7.86 14.70
N ASP A 202 11.83 8.60 13.63
CA ASP A 202 10.96 9.57 12.97
C ASP A 202 10.34 9.02 11.68
N ARG A 203 10.16 7.70 11.58
CA ARG A 203 9.56 7.04 10.40
C ARG A 203 8.18 7.62 10.04
N ASP A 204 7.40 8.04 11.03
CA ASP A 204 6.07 8.63 10.82
C ASP A 204 6.14 10.05 10.23
N ALA A 205 7.32 10.68 10.23
CA ALA A 205 7.57 11.95 9.55
C ALA A 205 7.98 11.77 8.08
N ILE A 206 8.26 10.52 7.63
CA ILE A 206 8.51 10.20 6.24
C ILE A 206 7.18 10.25 5.51
N ALA A 207 7.08 11.04 4.45
CA ALA A 207 5.85 11.08 3.68
C ALA A 207 5.56 9.71 3.05
N ASP A 208 4.29 9.29 3.04
CA ASP A 208 3.87 7.98 2.53
C ASP A 208 4.41 7.68 1.12
N TRP A 209 4.46 8.70 0.24
CA TRP A 209 4.98 8.56 -1.13
C TRP A 209 6.49 8.29 -1.20
N ALA A 210 7.23 8.59 -0.13
CA ALA A 210 8.68 8.39 -0.04
C ALA A 210 9.04 7.10 0.69
N TYR A 211 8.13 6.53 1.48
CA TYR A 211 8.44 5.47 2.45
C TYR A 211 9.12 4.26 1.81
N ASP A 212 8.54 3.71 0.73
CA ASP A 212 9.10 2.52 0.07
C ASP A 212 10.48 2.77 -0.55
N TYR A 213 10.74 4.00 -0.98
CA TYR A 213 12.04 4.40 -1.51
C TYR A 213 13.04 4.59 -0.37
N VAL A 214 12.64 5.21 0.74
CA VAL A 214 13.49 5.31 1.93
C VAL A 214 13.83 3.92 2.45
N ASP A 215 12.85 3.01 2.54
CA ASP A 215 13.07 1.63 2.97
C ASP A 215 14.00 0.87 2.02
N LEU A 216 13.83 1.04 0.70
CA LEU A 216 14.75 0.47 -0.30
C LEU A 216 16.18 0.96 -0.08
N MET A 217 16.38 2.27 0.05
CA MET A 217 17.70 2.88 0.23
C MET A 217 18.36 2.44 1.56
N PHE A 218 17.54 2.18 2.58
CA PHE A 218 17.96 1.66 3.88
C PHE A 218 18.41 0.20 3.81
N ARG A 219 17.60 -0.67 3.17
CA ARG A 219 17.92 -2.09 2.96
C ARG A 219 19.17 -2.28 2.11
N LYS A 220 19.36 -1.44 1.09
CA LYS A 220 20.56 -1.44 0.24
C LYS A 220 21.78 -0.80 0.91
N GLY A 221 21.57 -0.10 2.04
CA GLY A 221 22.62 0.60 2.78
C GLY A 221 23.12 1.88 2.12
N TYR A 222 22.39 2.40 1.13
CA TYR A 222 22.74 3.62 0.38
C TYR A 222 22.34 4.90 1.12
N MET A 223 21.38 4.82 2.05
CA MET A 223 21.07 5.86 3.02
C MET A 223 21.00 5.28 4.44
N LYS A 224 21.32 6.10 5.43
CA LYS A 224 21.33 5.73 6.86
C LYS A 224 20.72 6.86 7.70
N GLY A 225 20.22 6.52 8.89
CA GLY A 225 19.78 7.52 9.88
C GLY A 225 20.95 8.26 10.54
N ASP A 226 20.63 9.32 11.28
CA ASP A 226 21.57 10.05 12.13
C ASP A 226 21.96 9.22 13.37
N SER A 227 22.94 9.71 14.15
CA SER A 227 23.41 9.03 15.36
C SER A 227 22.35 8.89 16.45
N ALA A 228 21.24 9.62 16.34
CA ALA A 228 20.08 9.54 17.23
C ALA A 228 19.00 8.59 16.70
N GLY A 229 19.24 7.88 15.58
CA GLY A 229 18.31 6.92 15.00
C GLY A 229 17.19 7.54 14.14
N ASN A 230 17.28 8.82 13.79
CA ASN A 230 16.30 9.51 12.95
C ASN A 230 16.74 9.54 11.48
N PHE A 231 15.82 9.39 10.54
CA PHE A 231 16.08 9.57 9.11
C PHE A 231 16.18 11.05 8.70
N ARG A 232 15.45 11.94 9.38
CA ARG A 232 15.33 13.39 9.06
C ARG A 232 14.76 13.65 7.66
N PRO A 233 13.54 13.19 7.36
CA PRO A 233 13.00 13.16 5.99
C PRO A 233 12.99 14.52 5.27
N THR A 234 12.73 15.62 5.98
CA THR A 234 12.65 16.97 5.41
C THR A 234 13.97 17.74 5.42
N MET A 235 15.03 17.20 6.03
CA MET A 235 16.33 17.85 6.07
C MET A 235 16.99 17.82 4.68
N ALA A 236 17.67 18.91 4.31
CA ALA A 236 18.38 18.99 3.03
C ALA A 236 19.64 18.10 3.02
N LEU A 237 19.96 17.52 1.86
CA LEU A 237 21.21 16.79 1.66
C LEU A 237 22.41 17.73 1.44
N THR A 238 23.57 17.29 1.91
CA THR A 238 24.87 17.85 1.51
C THR A 238 25.33 17.27 0.17
N ARG A 239 26.24 17.97 -0.52
CA ARG A 239 26.88 17.48 -1.75
C ARG A 239 27.66 16.18 -1.51
N ALA A 240 28.31 16.04 -0.36
CA ALA A 240 29.02 14.82 0.02
C ALA A 240 28.07 13.61 0.17
N GLU A 241 26.91 13.79 0.81
CA GLU A 241 25.91 12.71 0.92
C GLU A 241 25.32 12.34 -0.45
N ALA A 242 25.05 13.34 -1.31
CA ALA A 242 24.59 13.08 -2.67
C ALA A 242 25.60 12.25 -3.48
N ALA A 243 26.90 12.57 -3.37
CA ALA A 243 27.96 11.80 -4.01
C ALA A 243 28.01 10.35 -3.49
N ALA A 244 27.89 10.15 -2.17
CA ALA A 244 27.90 8.83 -1.56
C ALA A 244 26.72 7.96 -2.03
N ILE A 245 25.51 8.53 -2.09
CA ILE A 245 24.31 7.83 -2.57
C ILE A 245 24.49 7.40 -4.02
N LEU A 246 24.85 8.32 -4.91
CA LEU A 246 24.91 8.06 -6.35
C LEU A 246 26.08 7.15 -6.73
N LEU A 247 27.22 7.27 -6.05
CA LEU A 247 28.34 6.35 -6.20
C LEU A 247 27.94 4.92 -5.78
N SER A 248 27.22 4.79 -4.67
CA SER A 248 26.75 3.48 -4.19
C SER A 248 25.80 2.83 -5.18
N ILE A 249 24.88 3.58 -5.78
CA ILE A 249 23.98 3.07 -6.83
C ILE A 249 24.79 2.68 -8.07
N LYS A 250 25.65 3.57 -8.58
CA LYS A 250 26.42 3.32 -9.82
C LYS A 250 27.30 2.08 -9.75
N LYS A 251 27.83 1.75 -8.56
CA LYS A 251 28.73 0.60 -8.36
C LYS A 251 27.99 -0.72 -8.17
N ASN A 252 26.76 -0.69 -7.68
CA ASN A 252 26.09 -1.88 -7.15
C ASN A 252 24.78 -2.23 -7.85
N GLU A 253 24.25 -1.34 -8.69
CA GLU A 253 22.96 -1.55 -9.35
C GLU A 253 23.10 -1.43 -10.88
N PRO A 254 22.36 -2.21 -11.68
CA PRO A 254 22.18 -1.91 -13.08
C PRO A 254 21.33 -0.63 -13.18
N VAL A 255 21.97 0.48 -13.53
CA VAL A 255 21.29 1.79 -13.63
C VAL A 255 20.64 1.90 -15.01
N ILE A 256 19.41 1.39 -15.15
CA ILE A 256 18.61 1.46 -16.37
C ILE A 256 17.91 2.82 -16.43
N SER A 257 17.90 3.47 -17.59
CA SER A 257 17.01 4.61 -17.83
C SER A 257 15.65 4.08 -18.26
N PRO A 258 14.55 4.43 -17.57
CA PRO A 258 13.24 3.85 -17.85
C PRO A 258 12.71 4.01 -19.28
N ASN A 259 13.28 4.91 -20.11
CA ASN A 259 12.79 5.22 -21.47
C ASN A 259 13.91 5.60 -22.48
N ALA A 260 15.11 5.03 -22.42
CA ALA A 260 16.21 5.50 -23.29
C ALA A 260 16.19 5.02 -24.75
N ASP A 261 15.19 4.23 -25.13
CA ASP A 261 15.17 3.61 -26.43
C ASP A 261 14.26 4.45 -27.32
N GLY A 262 14.81 5.57 -27.79
CA GLY A 262 14.28 6.27 -28.97
C GLY A 262 14.45 5.35 -30.18
N PHE A 263 13.57 4.37 -30.32
CA PHE A 263 13.56 3.46 -31.46
C PHE A 263 12.70 4.09 -32.56
N GLU A 264 13.35 4.65 -33.57
CA GLU A 264 12.71 4.78 -34.88
C GLU A 264 12.29 3.37 -35.32
N ILE A 265 10.98 3.20 -35.49
CA ILE A 265 10.32 2.05 -36.08
C ILE A 265 11.00 1.67 -37.39
N THR A 266 11.92 0.71 -37.35
CA THR A 266 12.35 -0.03 -38.52
C THR A 266 12.64 -1.47 -38.12
N SER A 267 11.72 -2.34 -38.56
CA SER A 267 11.85 -3.79 -38.70
C SER A 267 12.28 -4.59 -37.47
N CYS A 268 11.29 -5.08 -36.71
CA CYS A 268 11.14 -6.52 -36.49
C CYS A 268 9.72 -6.79 -35.97
N MET A 269 8.74 -6.83 -36.88
CA MET A 269 7.48 -7.48 -36.60
C MET A 269 7.69 -8.97 -36.87
N THR A 270 7.80 -9.78 -35.83
CA THR A 270 7.37 -11.17 -35.95
C THR A 270 5.85 -11.18 -35.82
N GLU A 271 5.20 -11.64 -36.89
CA GLU A 271 3.76 -11.79 -36.99
C GLU A 271 3.26 -12.72 -35.87
N HIS A 272 2.62 -12.15 -34.85
CA HIS A 272 1.61 -12.88 -34.10
C HIS A 272 0.31 -12.73 -34.89
N GLU A 273 -0.26 -13.85 -35.31
CA GLU A 273 -1.47 -13.88 -36.13
C GLU A 273 -2.59 -13.03 -35.50
N GLY A 274 -2.95 -11.91 -36.13
CA GLY A 274 -4.27 -11.30 -36.03
C GLY A 274 -4.44 -9.97 -35.28
N HIS A 275 -3.55 -9.54 -34.39
CA HIS A 275 -3.71 -8.28 -33.64
C HIS A 275 -2.37 -7.54 -33.49
N GLU A 276 -2.25 -6.33 -34.04
CA GLU A 276 -0.97 -5.56 -34.10
C GLU A 276 -0.43 -5.25 -32.69
N GLY A 277 0.75 -5.82 -32.39
CA GLY A 277 1.33 -5.95 -31.05
C GLY A 277 1.85 -4.65 -30.42
N VAL A 278 1.19 -4.27 -29.32
CA VAL A 278 1.64 -3.21 -28.37
C VAL A 278 2.55 -3.79 -27.27
N PHE A 279 2.55 -5.12 -27.10
CA PHE A 279 3.49 -5.81 -26.21
C PHE A 279 4.83 -6.02 -26.93
N ILE A 280 5.87 -5.43 -26.36
CA ILE A 280 7.23 -5.44 -26.92
C ILE A 280 8.07 -6.61 -26.38
N ASN A 281 7.70 -7.14 -25.21
CA ASN A 281 8.39 -8.23 -24.53
C ASN A 281 7.37 -9.28 -24.07
N GLY A 282 7.78 -10.55 -24.10
CA GLY A 282 6.95 -11.70 -23.76
C GLY A 282 6.13 -12.22 -24.93
N GLU A 283 5.76 -13.50 -24.87
CA GLU A 283 4.93 -14.19 -25.87
C GLU A 283 3.50 -14.46 -25.34
N GLY A 284 3.17 -13.96 -24.14
CA GLY A 284 1.87 -14.19 -23.50
C GLY A 284 1.71 -15.60 -22.93
N THR A 285 2.79 -16.35 -22.79
CA THR A 285 2.79 -17.69 -22.18
C THR A 285 3.14 -17.61 -20.69
N ALA A 286 2.90 -18.67 -19.93
CA ALA A 286 3.27 -18.70 -18.51
C ALA A 286 4.78 -18.53 -18.27
N ALA A 287 5.62 -18.99 -19.20
CA ALA A 287 7.08 -18.87 -19.11
C ALA A 287 7.58 -17.49 -19.56
N GLU A 288 6.88 -16.89 -20.53
CA GLU A 288 7.22 -15.60 -21.12
C GLU A 288 5.96 -14.72 -21.19
N PRO A 289 5.47 -14.22 -20.03
CA PRO A 289 4.27 -13.38 -19.98
C PRO A 289 4.52 -12.05 -20.70
N TYR A 290 3.47 -11.49 -21.30
CA TYR A 290 3.54 -10.14 -21.85
C TYR A 290 3.86 -9.12 -20.75
N GLU A 291 4.92 -8.33 -20.96
CA GLU A 291 5.31 -7.30 -20.01
C GLU A 291 4.48 -6.03 -20.20
N ILE A 292 3.88 -5.56 -19.10
CA ILE A 292 3.10 -4.32 -19.05
C ILE A 292 3.92 -3.25 -18.33
N ALA A 293 4.40 -2.31 -19.13
CA ALA A 293 5.18 -1.16 -18.72
C ALA A 293 4.47 0.16 -19.07
N SER A 294 3.27 0.19 -19.63
CA SER A 294 2.59 1.46 -19.94
C SER A 294 1.07 1.41 -19.82
N GLU A 295 0.42 2.58 -19.77
CA GLU A 295 -1.03 2.67 -19.76
C GLU A 295 -1.65 2.16 -21.08
N GLU A 296 -0.95 2.30 -22.21
CA GLU A 296 -1.37 1.73 -23.50
C GLU A 296 -1.32 0.22 -23.48
N GLN A 297 -0.24 -0.37 -22.96
CA GLN A 297 -0.11 -1.82 -22.82
C GLN A 297 -1.18 -2.37 -21.90
N LEU A 298 -1.43 -1.73 -20.76
CA LEU A 298 -2.51 -2.12 -19.86
C LEU A 298 -3.88 -2.04 -20.56
N ASN A 299 -4.13 -0.95 -21.29
CA ASN A 299 -5.36 -0.79 -22.05
C ASN A 299 -5.50 -1.83 -23.18
N HIS A 300 -4.39 -2.28 -23.76
CA HIS A 300 -4.38 -3.21 -24.88
C HIS A 300 -4.80 -4.64 -24.50
N LEU A 301 -4.78 -4.99 -23.21
CA LEU A 301 -5.28 -6.29 -22.70
C LEU A 301 -6.70 -6.59 -23.20
N ARG A 302 -7.53 -5.56 -23.44
CA ARG A 302 -8.89 -5.73 -23.96
C ARG A 302 -8.96 -6.39 -25.33
N MET A 303 -7.90 -6.29 -26.14
CA MET A 303 -7.83 -6.93 -27.45
C MET A 303 -7.55 -8.43 -27.34
N HIS A 304 -7.09 -8.87 -26.18
CA HIS A 304 -6.68 -10.22 -25.84
C HIS A 304 -7.49 -10.76 -24.65
N ALA A 305 -8.75 -10.31 -24.52
CA ALA A 305 -9.57 -10.69 -23.37
C ALA A 305 -9.90 -12.19 -23.38
N ASP A 306 -9.94 -12.86 -24.53
CA ASP A 306 -10.45 -14.22 -24.69
C ASP A 306 -9.40 -15.27 -25.08
N ASP A 307 -8.12 -14.89 -25.20
CA ASP A 307 -7.02 -15.77 -25.60
C ASP A 307 -6.37 -16.53 -24.41
N GLY A 308 -6.61 -16.08 -23.18
CA GLY A 308 -6.06 -16.70 -21.98
C GLY A 308 -4.57 -16.42 -21.74
N ALA A 309 -4.02 -15.35 -22.32
CA ALA A 309 -2.60 -15.01 -22.19
C ALA A 309 -2.19 -14.60 -20.77
N TYR A 310 -0.88 -14.68 -20.52
CA TYR A 310 -0.24 -14.30 -19.27
C TYR A 310 0.39 -12.91 -19.39
N TYR A 311 0.23 -12.10 -18.36
CA TYR A 311 0.67 -10.71 -18.29
C TYR A 311 1.36 -10.44 -16.97
N ILE A 312 2.39 -9.59 -17.00
CA ILE A 312 3.09 -9.15 -15.79
C ILE A 312 3.37 -7.65 -15.81
N LEU A 313 3.07 -6.94 -14.72
CA LEU A 313 3.49 -5.54 -14.58
C LEU A 313 4.99 -5.47 -14.26
N THR A 314 5.69 -4.59 -14.96
CA THR A 314 7.10 -4.29 -14.71
C THR A 314 7.32 -2.93 -14.06
N LYS A 315 6.27 -2.10 -13.97
CA LYS A 315 6.28 -0.82 -13.25
C LYS A 315 4.87 -0.39 -12.81
N ASN A 316 4.83 0.63 -11.95
CA ASN A 316 3.59 1.32 -11.63
C ASN A 316 3.00 1.98 -12.89
N ILE A 317 1.70 1.82 -13.09
CA ILE A 317 0.96 2.39 -14.22
C ILE A 317 0.06 3.51 -13.72
N ALA A 318 0.19 4.69 -14.32
CA ALA A 318 -0.73 5.81 -14.08
C ALA A 318 -1.56 6.02 -15.35
N ILE A 319 -2.88 5.94 -15.23
CA ILE A 319 -3.81 6.25 -16.30
C ILE A 319 -3.97 7.76 -16.36
N THR A 320 -3.39 8.35 -17.40
CA THR A 320 -3.39 9.79 -17.65
C THR A 320 -4.21 10.15 -18.89
N LYS A 321 -4.37 9.19 -19.81
CA LYS A 321 -5.16 9.34 -21.04
C LYS A 321 -6.61 8.93 -20.83
N SER A 322 -7.47 9.37 -21.76
CA SER A 322 -8.85 8.90 -21.83
C SER A 322 -8.98 7.80 -22.89
N TYR A 323 -9.25 6.59 -22.42
CA TYR A 323 -9.58 5.40 -23.19
C TYR A 323 -11.09 5.17 -23.29
N ALA A 324 -11.90 5.97 -22.59
CA ALA A 324 -13.35 5.96 -22.67
C ALA A 324 -13.83 7.09 -23.60
N GLN A 325 -13.91 6.83 -24.90
CA GLN A 325 -14.39 7.80 -25.88
C GLN A 325 -15.89 7.68 -26.14
N SER A 326 -16.54 8.83 -26.35
CA SER A 326 -17.94 8.91 -26.78
C SER A 326 -18.10 8.25 -28.14
N GLY A 327 -18.80 7.12 -28.20
CA GLY A 327 -18.96 6.31 -29.41
C GLY A 327 -18.37 4.89 -29.35
N SER A 328 -17.71 4.48 -28.24
CA SER A 328 -17.30 3.08 -28.02
C SER A 328 -18.46 2.14 -27.65
N GLN A 329 -19.66 2.44 -28.14
CA GLN A 329 -20.80 1.52 -28.10
C GLN A 329 -20.55 0.49 -29.20
N THR A 330 -19.88 -0.61 -28.88
CA THR A 330 -19.79 -1.77 -29.78
C THR A 330 -21.11 -2.55 -29.70
N GLY A 331 -22.19 -1.93 -30.19
CA GLY A 331 -23.51 -2.54 -30.28
C GLY A 331 -24.52 -1.99 -29.27
N SER A 332 -25.81 -2.18 -29.59
CA SER A 332 -26.93 -1.81 -28.73
C SER A 332 -26.91 -2.65 -27.45
N GLY A 333 -26.61 -2.05 -26.30
CA GLY A 333 -26.72 -2.69 -24.98
C GLY A 333 -25.47 -2.65 -24.10
N GLU A 334 -24.36 -2.08 -24.56
CA GLU A 334 -23.18 -1.90 -23.69
C GLU A 334 -23.29 -0.64 -22.83
N PRO A 335 -22.78 -0.64 -21.58
CA PRO A 335 -22.84 0.54 -20.72
C PRO A 335 -22.05 1.73 -21.26
N ASP A 336 -22.52 2.95 -21.01
CA ASP A 336 -21.81 4.19 -21.36
C ASP A 336 -20.74 4.53 -20.31
N TRP A 337 -19.47 4.43 -20.71
CA TRP A 337 -18.28 4.72 -19.90
C TRP A 337 -17.73 6.14 -20.10
N SER A 338 -18.33 6.96 -20.96
CA SER A 338 -17.77 8.23 -21.45
C SER A 338 -17.59 9.33 -20.39
N ALA A 339 -18.06 9.13 -19.15
CA ALA A 339 -17.74 10.02 -18.03
C ALA A 339 -16.44 9.64 -17.31
N GLY A 340 -15.93 8.44 -17.54
CA GLY A 340 -14.63 8.00 -17.07
C GLY A 340 -13.49 8.30 -18.06
N ASN A 341 -12.29 7.85 -17.72
CA ASN A 341 -11.12 7.80 -18.59
C ASN A 341 -10.75 6.36 -19.01
N PHE A 342 -11.48 5.35 -18.55
CA PHE A 342 -11.16 3.96 -18.84
C PHE A 342 -12.42 3.11 -19.00
N VAL A 343 -12.40 2.19 -19.97
CA VAL A 343 -13.44 1.19 -20.19
C VAL A 343 -12.98 -0.12 -19.53
N PRO A 344 -13.81 -0.80 -18.73
CA PRO A 344 -13.42 -2.08 -18.14
C PRO A 344 -12.87 -3.08 -19.17
N ILE A 345 -11.88 -3.87 -18.76
CA ILE A 345 -11.34 -4.98 -19.56
C ILE A 345 -12.20 -6.22 -19.33
N GLY A 346 -12.66 -6.83 -20.42
CA GLY A 346 -13.61 -7.92 -20.35
C GLY A 346 -15.03 -7.45 -20.01
N SER A 347 -16.00 -8.05 -20.69
CA SER A 347 -17.43 -7.79 -20.52
C SER A 347 -18.17 -9.11 -20.31
N LYS A 348 -19.48 -9.06 -20.05
CA LYS A 348 -20.27 -10.30 -19.98
C LYS A 348 -20.28 -11.07 -21.31
N ALA A 349 -20.21 -10.36 -22.44
CA ALA A 349 -20.15 -10.97 -23.76
C ALA A 349 -18.77 -11.57 -24.07
N GLN A 350 -17.71 -10.93 -23.56
CA GLN A 350 -16.33 -11.39 -23.74
C GLN A 350 -15.57 -11.24 -22.41
N PRO A 351 -15.73 -12.19 -21.47
CA PRO A 351 -15.03 -12.15 -20.19
C PRO A 351 -13.51 -12.21 -20.37
N PHE A 352 -12.76 -11.59 -19.47
CA PHE A 352 -11.31 -11.70 -19.46
C PHE A 352 -10.88 -13.07 -18.95
N LYS A 353 -10.16 -13.85 -19.78
CA LYS A 353 -9.69 -15.21 -19.50
C LYS A 353 -8.22 -15.29 -19.12
N GLY A 354 -7.48 -14.18 -19.23
CA GLY A 354 -6.04 -14.16 -19.01
C GLY A 354 -5.61 -14.23 -17.55
N THR A 355 -4.29 -14.23 -17.35
CA THR A 355 -3.64 -14.15 -16.03
C THR A 355 -2.85 -12.85 -15.93
N LEU A 356 -3.17 -12.00 -14.97
CA LEU A 356 -2.45 -10.76 -14.70
C LEU A 356 -1.71 -10.84 -13.35
N ASP A 357 -0.39 -10.84 -13.38
CA ASP A 357 0.45 -10.62 -12.20
C ASP A 357 0.84 -9.14 -12.09
N GLY A 358 0.30 -8.47 -11.08
CA GLY A 358 0.64 -7.09 -10.75
C GLY A 358 2.07 -6.93 -10.22
N ASN A 359 2.74 -8.00 -9.81
CA ASN A 359 4.13 -8.02 -9.32
C ASN A 359 4.39 -7.00 -8.19
N GLY A 360 3.35 -6.67 -7.41
CA GLY A 360 3.38 -5.67 -6.34
C GLY A 360 3.29 -4.22 -6.81
N TYR A 361 3.11 -3.97 -8.12
CA TYR A 361 2.96 -2.64 -8.67
C TYR A 361 1.52 -2.12 -8.58
N THR A 362 1.43 -0.79 -8.67
CA THR A 362 0.19 -0.04 -8.56
C THR A 362 -0.30 0.41 -9.92
N VAL A 363 -1.60 0.24 -10.17
CA VAL A 363 -2.35 0.97 -11.18
C VAL A 363 -3.12 2.11 -10.50
N SER A 364 -2.98 3.32 -11.04
CA SER A 364 -3.56 4.54 -10.47
C SER A 364 -4.17 5.45 -11.53
N GLY A 365 -4.97 6.43 -11.12
CA GLY A 365 -5.63 7.34 -12.06
C GLY A 365 -6.78 6.70 -12.84
N LEU A 366 -7.21 5.48 -12.49
CA LEU A 366 -8.37 4.85 -13.09
C LEU A 366 -9.62 5.61 -12.64
N ASN A 367 -10.29 6.26 -13.58
CA ASN A 367 -11.59 6.88 -13.38
C ASN A 367 -12.59 6.14 -14.25
N ILE A 368 -13.34 5.21 -13.65
CA ILE A 368 -14.32 4.40 -14.39
C ILE A 368 -15.69 4.83 -13.90
N TYR A 369 -16.53 5.33 -14.81
CA TYR A 369 -17.86 5.80 -14.47
C TYR A 369 -18.89 5.24 -15.45
N CYS A 370 -19.80 4.41 -14.94
CA CYS A 370 -20.97 3.95 -15.70
C CYS A 370 -22.10 4.99 -15.61
N LYS A 371 -22.43 5.66 -16.73
CA LYS A 371 -23.53 6.64 -16.81
C LYS A 371 -24.92 6.02 -16.81
N ASP A 372 -25.04 4.81 -17.37
CA ASP A 372 -26.35 4.17 -17.48
C ASP A 372 -26.76 3.56 -16.14
N ASP A 373 -27.87 4.10 -15.63
CA ASP A 373 -28.40 3.88 -14.31
C ASP A 373 -29.90 3.49 -14.40
N ARG A 374 -30.33 2.64 -13.47
CA ARG A 374 -31.73 2.57 -12.96
C ARG A 374 -32.87 1.97 -13.79
N ASN A 375 -32.66 1.34 -14.95
CA ASN A 375 -33.77 0.74 -15.73
C ASN A 375 -33.74 -0.80 -15.91
N SER A 376 -33.32 -1.57 -14.90
CA SER A 376 -33.60 -3.02 -14.85
C SER A 376 -34.56 -3.40 -13.72
N GLY A 377 -35.63 -2.61 -13.56
CA GLY A 377 -36.89 -3.08 -12.95
C GLY A 377 -37.61 -4.17 -13.76
N ALA A 378 -36.95 -4.76 -14.76
CA ALA A 378 -37.42 -5.91 -15.50
C ALA A 378 -36.34 -6.99 -15.45
N ALA A 379 -36.71 -8.14 -14.90
CA ALA A 379 -35.93 -9.37 -14.89
C ALA A 379 -35.35 -9.67 -16.28
N GLY A 380 -34.03 -9.67 -16.37
CA GLY A 380 -33.27 -10.09 -17.53
C GLY A 380 -31.79 -9.97 -17.22
N GLU A 381 -31.12 -11.10 -17.01
CA GLU A 381 -29.70 -11.19 -16.67
C GLU A 381 -28.75 -10.57 -17.72
N ALA A 382 -29.26 -10.10 -18.86
CA ALA A 382 -28.49 -9.69 -20.02
C ALA A 382 -27.85 -8.29 -19.93
N ASN A 383 -28.18 -7.45 -18.93
CA ASN A 383 -27.71 -6.05 -18.89
C ASN A 383 -27.21 -5.59 -17.52
N GLN A 384 -26.36 -6.42 -16.88
CA GLN A 384 -25.75 -6.08 -15.59
C GLN A 384 -24.48 -5.27 -15.82
N SER A 385 -24.50 -3.98 -15.46
CA SER A 385 -23.31 -3.12 -15.55
C SER A 385 -22.29 -3.53 -14.49
N CYS A 386 -21.19 -4.16 -14.93
CA CYS A 386 -20.09 -4.61 -14.10
C CYS A 386 -18.92 -3.63 -14.23
N VAL A 387 -18.50 -3.02 -13.11
CA VAL A 387 -17.54 -1.92 -13.09
C VAL A 387 -16.30 -2.32 -12.30
N GLY A 388 -15.13 -2.15 -12.91
CA GLY A 388 -13.81 -2.35 -12.32
C GLY A 388 -12.73 -2.23 -13.39
N LEU A 389 -11.43 -2.39 -13.03
CA LEU A 389 -10.38 -2.55 -14.04
C LEU A 389 -10.77 -3.63 -15.05
N PHE A 390 -11.32 -4.72 -14.52
CA PHE A 390 -12.02 -5.75 -15.27
C PHE A 390 -13.53 -5.61 -15.08
N GLY A 391 -14.29 -5.73 -16.16
CA GLY A 391 -15.75 -5.82 -16.04
C GLY A 391 -16.12 -7.20 -15.51
N VAL A 392 -15.65 -8.23 -16.23
CA VAL A 392 -15.91 -9.64 -15.92
C VAL A 392 -14.60 -10.43 -16.03
N LEU A 393 -14.21 -11.08 -14.93
CA LEU A 393 -13.16 -12.10 -14.92
C LEU A 393 -13.81 -13.47 -15.13
N ALA A 394 -13.37 -14.21 -16.13
CA ALA A 394 -13.89 -15.53 -16.46
C ALA A 394 -13.38 -16.59 -15.47
N LYS A 395 -14.02 -17.77 -15.49
CA LYS A 395 -13.47 -18.96 -14.83
C LYS A 395 -12.04 -19.22 -15.31
N GLU A 396 -11.15 -19.60 -14.39
CA GLU A 396 -9.72 -19.89 -14.63
C GLU A 396 -8.84 -18.66 -14.93
N SER A 397 -9.43 -17.47 -15.10
CA SER A 397 -8.66 -16.23 -15.10
C SER A 397 -8.10 -15.94 -13.71
N SER A 398 -7.01 -15.16 -13.66
CA SER A 398 -6.45 -14.75 -12.38
C SER A 398 -5.89 -13.33 -12.38
N VAL A 399 -6.02 -12.65 -11.24
CA VAL A 399 -5.38 -11.36 -10.97
C VAL A 399 -4.65 -11.48 -9.64
N THR A 400 -3.34 -11.28 -9.65
CA THR A 400 -2.52 -11.46 -8.45
C THR A 400 -1.63 -10.25 -8.20
N ASN A 401 -1.23 -10.02 -6.95
CA ASN A 401 -0.21 -9.03 -6.56
C ASN A 401 -0.43 -7.60 -7.06
N LEU A 402 -1.67 -7.21 -7.35
CA LEU A 402 -2.01 -5.92 -7.96
C LEU A 402 -2.56 -4.95 -6.93
N ILE A 403 -2.09 -3.70 -6.99
CA ILE A 403 -2.61 -2.60 -6.17
C ILE A 403 -3.38 -1.64 -7.07
N ILE A 404 -4.64 -1.35 -6.74
CA ILE A 404 -5.38 -0.22 -7.29
C ILE A 404 -5.39 0.90 -6.26
N ASP A 405 -4.89 2.09 -6.61
CA ASP A 405 -4.90 3.24 -5.70
C ASP A 405 -5.14 4.56 -6.45
N ALA A 406 -5.46 5.63 -5.74
CA ALA A 406 -5.71 6.96 -6.30
C ALA A 406 -6.60 6.91 -7.56
N SER A 407 -7.69 6.16 -7.45
CA SER A 407 -8.60 5.79 -8.53
C SER A 407 -10.02 5.93 -8.04
N ASN A 408 -10.93 6.36 -8.93
CA ASN A 408 -12.33 6.55 -8.65
C ASN A 408 -13.17 5.63 -9.54
N ILE A 409 -13.68 4.55 -8.97
CA ILE A 409 -14.46 3.54 -9.68
C ILE A 409 -15.92 3.66 -9.23
N GLN A 410 -16.80 4.07 -10.13
CA GLN A 410 -18.17 4.44 -9.80
C GLN A 410 -19.21 3.92 -10.80
N GLY A 411 -20.39 3.59 -10.28
CA GLY A 411 -21.57 3.31 -11.09
C GLY A 411 -21.87 1.81 -11.23
N GLY A 412 -22.90 1.47 -12.00
CA GLY A 412 -23.26 0.09 -12.32
C GLY A 412 -23.88 -0.71 -11.18
N GLN A 413 -24.27 -1.95 -11.50
CA GLN A 413 -24.93 -2.87 -10.58
C GLN A 413 -23.92 -3.52 -9.64
N TYR A 414 -22.80 -4.01 -10.19
CA TYR A 414 -21.72 -4.61 -9.43
C TYR A 414 -20.44 -3.81 -9.66
N THR A 415 -19.88 -3.27 -8.58
CA THR A 415 -18.72 -2.39 -8.63
C THR A 415 -17.62 -2.95 -7.75
N GLY A 416 -16.43 -3.11 -8.31
CA GLY A 416 -15.22 -3.41 -7.55
C GLY A 416 -14.01 -2.75 -8.18
N ALA A 417 -12.98 -2.43 -7.39
CA ALA A 417 -11.78 -1.78 -7.95
C ALA A 417 -11.08 -2.67 -9.00
N LEU A 418 -11.04 -3.99 -8.75
CA LEU A 418 -10.47 -4.96 -9.67
C LEU A 418 -11.51 -5.47 -10.65
N ALA A 419 -12.64 -5.97 -10.15
CA ALA A 419 -13.65 -6.62 -10.97
C ALA A 419 -15.06 -6.20 -10.57
N GLY A 420 -15.92 -5.95 -11.57
CA GLY A 420 -17.36 -5.88 -11.30
C GLY A 420 -17.90 -7.27 -10.92
N TYR A 421 -17.58 -8.27 -11.73
CA TYR A 421 -17.97 -9.66 -11.54
C TYR A 421 -16.75 -10.58 -11.72
N SER A 422 -16.58 -11.58 -10.85
CA SER A 422 -15.46 -12.53 -10.93
C SER A 422 -15.90 -13.99 -10.78
N GLU A 423 -15.58 -14.80 -11.79
CA GLU A 423 -15.51 -16.27 -11.76
C GLU A 423 -14.08 -16.78 -11.54
N GLY A 424 -13.09 -15.87 -11.59
CA GLY A 424 -11.67 -16.18 -11.50
C GLY A 424 -11.08 -16.09 -10.09
N LEU A 425 -9.76 -16.23 -10.01
CA LEU A 425 -8.96 -16.10 -8.78
C LEU A 425 -8.46 -14.66 -8.60
N ILE A 426 -8.60 -14.11 -7.40
CA ILE A 426 -7.94 -12.87 -7.00
C ILE A 426 -7.10 -13.15 -5.76
N GLU A 427 -5.78 -12.97 -5.85
CA GLU A 427 -4.87 -13.25 -4.74
C GLU A 427 -3.91 -12.09 -4.47
N ASN A 428 -3.71 -11.76 -3.18
CA ASN A 428 -2.75 -10.74 -2.74
C ASN A 428 -2.94 -9.37 -3.42
N CYS A 429 -4.20 -8.99 -3.61
CA CYS A 429 -4.57 -7.73 -4.23
C CYS A 429 -5.01 -6.69 -3.21
N ARG A 430 -4.90 -5.42 -3.59
CA ARG A 430 -5.20 -4.30 -2.68
C ARG A 430 -5.96 -3.15 -3.33
N LEU A 431 -6.98 -2.66 -2.63
CA LEU A 431 -7.45 -1.29 -2.77
C LEU A 431 -6.66 -0.38 -1.82
N GLY A 432 -5.90 0.55 -2.36
CA GLY A 432 -5.07 1.49 -1.62
C GLY A 432 -5.89 2.57 -0.90
N PRO A 433 -5.26 3.32 0.02
CA PRO A 433 -5.95 4.27 0.90
C PRO A 433 -6.58 5.47 0.17
N LYS A 434 -6.16 5.76 -1.06
CA LYS A 434 -6.73 6.82 -1.90
C LYS A 434 -7.70 6.26 -2.94
N GLY A 435 -7.90 4.95 -2.98
CA GLY A 435 -8.89 4.30 -3.83
C GLY A 435 -10.31 4.55 -3.31
N ILE A 436 -11.21 4.86 -4.24
CA ILE A 436 -12.63 5.11 -3.96
C ILE A 436 -13.44 4.20 -4.87
N VAL A 437 -14.35 3.43 -4.27
CA VAL A 437 -15.32 2.59 -4.99
C VAL A 437 -16.73 3.02 -4.58
N THR A 438 -17.57 3.37 -5.55
CA THR A 438 -18.95 3.81 -5.32
C THR A 438 -19.92 3.07 -6.23
N GLY A 439 -20.57 2.02 -5.73
CA GLY A 439 -21.57 1.26 -6.49
C GLY A 439 -22.98 1.84 -6.37
N LEU A 440 -23.79 1.70 -7.42
CA LEU A 440 -25.20 2.13 -7.35
C LEU A 440 -26.07 1.11 -6.61
N ASP A 441 -25.79 -0.17 -6.77
CA ASP A 441 -26.48 -1.26 -6.08
C ASP A 441 -25.53 -1.99 -5.14
N VAL A 442 -24.56 -2.71 -5.68
CA VAL A 442 -23.62 -3.53 -4.89
C VAL A 442 -22.18 -3.11 -5.17
N ALA A 443 -21.47 -2.75 -4.10
CA ALA A 443 -20.06 -2.37 -4.14
C ALA A 443 -19.22 -3.33 -3.28
N GLY A 444 -18.09 -3.79 -3.81
CA GLY A 444 -17.02 -4.38 -3.04
C GLY A 444 -15.73 -3.59 -3.21
N GLY A 445 -14.87 -3.50 -2.20
CA GLY A 445 -13.60 -2.79 -2.36
C GLY A 445 -12.74 -3.37 -3.49
N LEU A 446 -12.75 -4.69 -3.68
CA LEU A 446 -12.04 -5.35 -4.79
C LEU A 446 -13.00 -5.88 -5.85
N VAL A 447 -14.08 -6.55 -5.44
CA VAL A 447 -14.99 -7.25 -6.34
C VAL A 447 -16.45 -6.93 -6.04
N GLY A 448 -17.23 -6.55 -7.05
CA GLY A 448 -18.68 -6.33 -6.88
C GLY A 448 -19.43 -7.63 -6.53
N LEU A 449 -19.32 -8.65 -7.40
CA LEU A 449 -19.89 -9.98 -7.19
C LEU A 449 -18.84 -11.07 -7.41
N LEU A 450 -18.68 -11.96 -6.43
CA LEU A 450 -17.82 -13.15 -6.51
C LEU A 450 -18.69 -14.39 -6.74
N ASP A 451 -18.50 -15.06 -7.88
CA ASP A 451 -19.35 -16.18 -8.29
C ASP A 451 -19.04 -17.48 -7.55
N GLN A 452 -19.89 -18.50 -7.75
CA GLN A 452 -19.67 -19.81 -7.18
C GLN A 452 -18.37 -20.39 -7.76
N ASN A 453 -17.52 -20.93 -6.90
CA ASN A 453 -16.18 -21.46 -7.22
C ASN A 453 -15.08 -20.42 -7.47
N ALA A 454 -15.39 -19.12 -7.43
CA ALA A 454 -14.38 -18.08 -7.45
C ALA A 454 -13.79 -17.87 -6.05
N GLU A 455 -12.56 -17.36 -5.99
CA GLU A 455 -11.84 -17.13 -4.73
C GLU A 455 -11.20 -15.74 -4.68
N ILE A 456 -11.32 -15.08 -3.53
CA ILE A 456 -10.49 -13.94 -3.16
C ILE A 456 -9.66 -14.34 -1.95
N SER A 457 -8.34 -14.30 -2.06
CA SER A 457 -7.43 -14.67 -0.99
C SER A 457 -6.32 -13.64 -0.71
N LYS A 458 -5.86 -13.57 0.55
CA LYS A 458 -4.72 -12.73 0.99
C LYS A 458 -4.84 -11.24 0.63
N SER A 459 -6.06 -10.77 0.41
CA SER A 459 -6.32 -9.48 -0.21
C SER A 459 -6.89 -8.48 0.79
N ARG A 460 -6.72 -7.18 0.52
CA ARG A 460 -7.09 -6.16 1.48
C ARG A 460 -7.68 -4.89 0.91
N ASN A 461 -8.48 -4.22 1.72
CA ASN A 461 -8.96 -2.87 1.45
C ASN A 461 -8.44 -1.87 2.48
N SER A 462 -7.87 -0.76 1.99
CA SER A 462 -7.53 0.43 2.78
C SER A 462 -8.29 1.68 2.32
N GLY A 463 -9.00 1.62 1.20
CA GLY A 463 -9.73 2.72 0.57
C GLY A 463 -11.17 2.87 1.07
N SER A 464 -11.93 3.73 0.42
CA SER A 464 -13.34 4.01 0.76
C SER A 464 -14.28 3.24 -0.16
N VAL A 465 -15.29 2.58 0.40
CA VAL A 465 -16.33 1.86 -0.35
C VAL A 465 -17.71 2.38 0.04
N GLU A 466 -18.49 2.76 -0.96
CA GLU A 466 -19.85 3.28 -0.80
C GLU A 466 -20.83 2.56 -1.74
N GLY A 467 -22.07 2.32 -1.31
CA GLY A 467 -23.11 1.76 -2.18
C GLY A 467 -24.47 1.56 -1.49
N ASN A 468 -25.44 0.94 -2.17
CA ASN A 468 -26.64 0.48 -1.46
C ASN A 468 -26.29 -0.68 -0.55
N SER A 469 -25.62 -1.68 -1.10
CA SER A 469 -24.93 -2.72 -0.35
C SER A 469 -23.42 -2.57 -0.57
N ALA A 470 -22.62 -2.48 0.49
CA ALA A 470 -21.19 -2.26 0.41
C ALA A 470 -20.39 -3.24 1.28
N GLY A 471 -19.41 -3.91 0.69
CA GLY A 471 -18.46 -4.79 1.38
C GLY A 471 -17.03 -4.31 1.21
N GLY A 472 -16.20 -4.42 2.23
CA GLY A 472 -14.80 -3.96 2.12
C GLY A 472 -13.96 -4.77 1.14
N ILE A 473 -14.26 -6.04 0.91
CA ILE A 473 -13.55 -6.89 -0.07
C ILE A 473 -14.45 -7.23 -1.24
N VAL A 474 -15.63 -7.80 -0.94
CA VAL A 474 -16.61 -8.24 -1.93
C VAL A 474 -17.98 -7.64 -1.62
N GLY A 475 -18.74 -7.22 -2.62
CA GLY A 475 -20.12 -6.79 -2.39
C GLY A 475 -21.04 -7.98 -2.09
N ASN A 476 -21.29 -8.79 -3.12
CA ASN A 476 -22.07 -10.03 -3.05
C ASN A 476 -21.16 -11.26 -3.12
N ASN A 477 -21.16 -12.09 -2.08
CA ASN A 477 -20.33 -13.28 -2.03
C ASN A 477 -21.13 -14.58 -2.27
N ARG A 478 -20.81 -15.28 -3.37
CA ARG A 478 -21.22 -16.67 -3.66
C ARG A 478 -20.04 -17.65 -3.69
N GLY A 479 -18.81 -17.13 -3.55
CA GLY A 479 -17.57 -17.89 -3.62
C GLY A 479 -16.86 -17.99 -2.27
N ILE A 480 -15.53 -18.07 -2.30
CA ILE A 480 -14.67 -18.17 -1.11
C ILE A 480 -13.92 -16.84 -0.90
N VAL A 481 -14.03 -16.28 0.29
CA VAL A 481 -13.19 -15.15 0.74
C VAL A 481 -12.36 -15.62 1.92
N ILE A 482 -11.04 -15.60 1.76
CA ILE A 482 -10.14 -16.21 2.75
C ILE A 482 -8.89 -15.37 3.00
N ASP A 483 -8.43 -15.28 4.25
CA ASP A 483 -7.21 -14.53 4.60
C ASP A 483 -7.24 -13.06 4.16
N CYS A 484 -8.44 -12.45 4.15
CA CYS A 484 -8.68 -11.10 3.66
C CYS A 484 -9.04 -10.13 4.80
N TYR A 485 -8.76 -8.85 4.60
CA TYR A 485 -9.07 -7.86 5.63
C TYR A 485 -9.37 -6.45 5.15
N ASN A 486 -10.17 -5.75 5.95
CA ASN A 486 -10.54 -4.37 5.69
C ASN A 486 -10.05 -3.42 6.79
N MET A 487 -9.34 -2.39 6.37
CA MET A 487 -8.98 -1.20 7.16
C MET A 487 -9.71 0.05 6.65
N GLY A 488 -10.31 -0.05 5.46
CA GLY A 488 -11.01 1.03 4.77
C GLY A 488 -12.36 1.37 5.39
N LYS A 489 -12.88 2.54 5.02
CA LYS A 489 -14.21 3.01 5.45
C LYS A 489 -15.28 2.43 4.53
N ILE A 490 -16.35 1.90 5.12
CA ILE A 490 -17.51 1.36 4.41
C ILE A 490 -18.77 2.12 4.83
N ASP A 491 -19.48 2.71 3.86
CA ASP A 491 -20.79 3.33 4.06
C ASP A 491 -21.82 2.73 3.10
N ALA A 492 -22.92 2.20 3.63
CA ALA A 492 -24.00 1.65 2.82
C ALA A 492 -25.36 2.25 3.14
N SER A 493 -26.27 2.27 2.15
CA SER A 493 -27.66 2.68 2.37
C SER A 493 -28.56 1.53 2.87
N GLU A 494 -28.19 0.28 2.63
CA GLU A 494 -28.90 -0.94 3.02
C GLU A 494 -27.99 -1.90 3.81
N ASN A 495 -27.04 -2.59 3.17
CA ASN A 495 -26.24 -3.63 3.83
C ASN A 495 -24.76 -3.27 3.81
N ALA A 496 -24.11 -3.22 4.96
CA ALA A 496 -22.68 -2.96 5.05
C ALA A 496 -21.95 -4.09 5.77
N GLY A 497 -20.83 -4.56 5.22
CA GLY A 497 -19.93 -5.46 5.93
C GLY A 497 -18.47 -5.09 5.73
N GLY A 498 -17.65 -5.29 6.74
CA GLY A 498 -16.21 -5.04 6.61
C GLY A 498 -15.56 -5.93 5.56
N ILE A 499 -16.03 -7.16 5.36
CA ILE A 499 -15.55 -8.07 4.31
C ILE A 499 -16.56 -8.19 3.18
N ALA A 500 -17.81 -8.55 3.48
CA ALA A 500 -18.87 -8.75 2.50
C ALA A 500 -20.14 -7.94 2.82
N ALA A 501 -20.79 -7.33 1.83
CA ALA A 501 -22.09 -6.70 2.08
C ALA A 501 -23.14 -7.75 2.46
N TYR A 502 -23.18 -8.85 1.70
CA TYR A 502 -23.99 -10.02 2.00
C TYR A 502 -23.44 -11.31 1.37
N GLN A 503 -23.82 -12.45 1.94
CA GLN A 503 -23.55 -13.78 1.38
C GLN A 503 -24.83 -14.40 0.84
N THR A 504 -24.79 -14.98 -0.37
CA THR A 504 -25.93 -15.74 -0.91
C THR A 504 -26.14 -17.04 -0.14
N ASN A 505 -27.41 -17.36 0.12
CA ASN A 505 -27.83 -18.46 0.97
C ASN A 505 -27.20 -19.81 0.57
N GLY A 506 -26.37 -20.37 1.44
CA GLY A 506 -25.73 -21.68 1.25
C GLY A 506 -24.63 -21.75 0.19
N GLU A 507 -24.23 -20.63 -0.42
CA GLU A 507 -23.26 -20.61 -1.52
C GLU A 507 -21.88 -20.07 -1.08
N GLY A 508 -21.87 -18.91 -0.41
CA GLY A 508 -20.63 -18.23 -0.06
C GLY A 508 -19.92 -18.81 1.17
N ARG A 509 -18.64 -18.46 1.34
CA ARG A 509 -17.89 -18.70 2.58
C ARG A 509 -16.92 -17.57 2.89
N ILE A 510 -16.88 -17.13 4.14
CA ILE A 510 -15.88 -16.18 4.65
C ILE A 510 -15.07 -16.89 5.73
N THR A 511 -13.75 -16.91 5.61
CA THR A 511 -12.89 -17.66 6.54
C THR A 511 -11.59 -16.92 6.81
N ARG A 512 -11.11 -16.87 8.06
CA ARG A 512 -9.84 -16.21 8.41
C ARG A 512 -9.78 -14.76 7.90
N CYS A 513 -10.85 -14.00 8.12
CA CYS A 513 -10.94 -12.62 7.68
C CYS A 513 -11.18 -11.67 8.86
N TYR A 514 -10.78 -10.41 8.70
CA TYR A 514 -10.98 -9.44 9.77
C TYR A 514 -11.25 -8.01 9.29
N ASN A 515 -11.88 -7.24 10.18
CA ASN A 515 -12.17 -5.83 9.96
C ASN A 515 -11.65 -4.96 11.09
N GLU A 516 -10.89 -3.94 10.72
CA GLU A 516 -10.47 -2.82 11.58
C GLU A 516 -11.07 -1.49 11.11
N GLY A 517 -11.58 -1.47 9.88
CA GLY A 517 -12.24 -0.33 9.26
C GLY A 517 -13.58 0.01 9.90
N ARG A 518 -14.03 1.25 9.69
CA ARG A 518 -15.34 1.69 10.15
C ARG A 518 -16.41 1.24 9.16
N VAL A 519 -17.51 0.67 9.66
CA VAL A 519 -18.66 0.22 8.87
C VAL A 519 -19.92 0.96 9.32
N ASN A 520 -20.59 1.66 8.40
CA ASN A 520 -21.87 2.32 8.65
C ASN A 520 -22.95 1.83 7.67
N SER A 521 -24.16 1.63 8.16
CA SER A 521 -25.33 1.30 7.32
C SER A 521 -26.62 1.95 7.83
N LYS A 522 -27.69 1.96 7.01
CA LYS A 522 -29.05 2.26 7.49
C LYS A 522 -29.84 0.99 7.82
N ASN A 523 -29.63 -0.14 7.15
CA ASN A 523 -30.37 -1.38 7.43
C ASN A 523 -29.50 -2.36 8.24
N PHE A 524 -28.70 -3.22 7.62
CA PHE A 524 -27.82 -4.15 8.34
C PHE A 524 -26.35 -3.72 8.26
N ALA A 525 -25.64 -3.67 9.41
CA ALA A 525 -24.19 -3.49 9.44
C ALA A 525 -23.51 -4.60 10.23
N GLY A 526 -22.53 -5.28 9.64
CA GLY A 526 -21.67 -6.25 10.33
C GLY A 526 -20.20 -5.89 10.22
N GLY A 527 -19.40 -6.23 11.23
CA GLY A 527 -17.95 -6.09 11.13
C GLY A 527 -17.34 -6.99 10.06
N ILE A 528 -17.89 -8.18 9.82
CA ILE A 528 -17.46 -9.08 8.74
C ILE A 528 -18.46 -9.07 7.59
N VAL A 529 -19.74 -9.27 7.89
CA VAL A 529 -20.78 -9.45 6.88
C VAL A 529 -22.05 -8.68 7.24
N GLY A 530 -22.62 -7.92 6.31
CA GLY A 530 -23.88 -7.21 6.56
C GLY A 530 -25.05 -8.16 6.77
N ASP A 531 -25.39 -8.93 5.73
CA ASP A 531 -26.42 -9.97 5.75
C ASP A 531 -25.81 -11.36 5.47
N ASN A 532 -25.80 -12.23 6.49
CA ASN A 532 -25.11 -13.50 6.44
C ASN A 532 -26.05 -14.66 6.08
N GLY A 533 -26.01 -15.09 4.82
CA GLY A 533 -26.71 -16.28 4.32
C GLY A 533 -25.86 -17.56 4.29
N ALA A 534 -24.58 -17.53 4.70
CA ALA A 534 -23.72 -18.69 4.60
C ALA A 534 -22.66 -18.74 5.71
N LYS A 535 -21.70 -19.67 5.64
CA LYS A 535 -20.74 -19.90 6.72
C LYS A 535 -19.72 -18.75 6.83
N THR A 536 -19.63 -18.18 8.04
CA THR A 536 -18.57 -17.25 8.47
C THR A 536 -17.76 -17.91 9.60
N ASP A 537 -16.46 -18.10 9.40
CA ASP A 537 -15.62 -18.90 10.30
C ASP A 537 -14.27 -18.23 10.56
N ASN A 538 -13.70 -18.37 11.76
CA ASN A 538 -12.37 -17.86 12.08
C ASN A 538 -12.22 -16.37 11.75
N CYS A 539 -13.13 -15.51 12.20
CA CYS A 539 -13.13 -14.09 11.83
C CYS A 539 -13.21 -13.18 13.06
N TYR A 540 -12.68 -11.95 12.93
CA TYR A 540 -12.82 -10.97 14.01
C TYR A 540 -13.04 -9.54 13.54
N ASN A 541 -13.64 -8.74 14.41
CA ASN A 541 -13.83 -7.32 14.18
C ASN A 541 -13.28 -6.50 15.35
N SER A 542 -12.34 -5.59 15.06
CA SER A 542 -11.90 -4.53 15.96
C SER A 542 -12.41 -3.14 15.53
N GLY A 543 -12.96 -3.03 14.31
CA GLY A 543 -13.51 -1.81 13.74
C GLY A 543 -14.84 -1.37 14.36
N ARG A 544 -15.15 -0.07 14.25
CA ARG A 544 -16.41 0.51 14.75
C ARG A 544 -17.56 0.24 13.79
N ILE A 545 -18.67 -0.29 14.30
CA ILE A 545 -19.86 -0.65 13.53
C ILE A 545 -21.05 0.21 13.96
N SER A 546 -21.78 0.76 13.00
CA SER A 546 -22.99 1.54 13.25
C SER A 546 -24.09 1.23 12.24
N ALA A 547 -25.32 0.99 12.71
CA ALA A 547 -26.49 0.88 11.84
C ALA A 547 -27.71 1.58 12.44
N ILE A 548 -28.66 2.03 11.60
CA ILE A 548 -29.95 2.49 12.12
C ILE A 548 -30.78 1.27 12.56
N LYS A 549 -30.93 0.25 11.71
CA LYS A 549 -31.77 -0.91 12.04
C LYS A 549 -31.05 -1.96 12.89
N PHE A 550 -30.09 -2.70 12.36
CA PHE A 550 -29.37 -3.71 13.16
C PHE A 550 -27.87 -3.69 12.89
N SER A 551 -27.09 -3.68 13.96
CA SER A 551 -25.63 -3.72 13.90
C SER A 551 -25.06 -4.88 14.70
N GLY A 552 -24.12 -5.60 14.10
CA GLY A 552 -23.42 -6.71 14.72
C GLY A 552 -21.91 -6.54 14.66
N GLY A 553 -21.20 -6.97 15.70
CA GLY A 553 -19.73 -7.00 15.65
C GLY A 553 -19.20 -7.92 14.57
N ILE A 554 -19.90 -9.01 14.24
CA ILE A 554 -19.58 -9.92 13.12
C ILE A 554 -20.62 -9.78 12.01
N ALA A 555 -21.91 -9.95 12.33
CA ALA A 555 -22.99 -9.95 11.34
C ALA A 555 -24.14 -8.99 11.67
N GLY A 556 -24.56 -8.16 10.71
CA GLY A 556 -25.74 -7.29 10.92
C GLY A 556 -27.02 -8.12 11.07
N ASN A 557 -27.26 -9.03 10.13
CA ASN A 557 -28.27 -10.07 10.19
C ASN A 557 -27.59 -11.43 9.96
N ASN A 558 -27.89 -12.43 10.79
CA ASN A 558 -27.38 -13.78 10.64
C ASN A 558 -28.52 -14.77 10.34
N ALA A 559 -28.40 -15.51 9.24
CA ALA A 559 -29.33 -16.57 8.85
C ALA A 559 -28.65 -17.95 8.74
N ASP A 560 -27.32 -18.02 8.88
CA ASP A 560 -26.55 -19.27 8.80
C ASP A 560 -25.53 -19.35 9.97
N THR A 561 -24.39 -19.99 9.76
CA THR A 561 -23.45 -20.39 10.79
C THR A 561 -22.35 -19.34 10.94
N ILE A 562 -22.20 -18.83 12.15
CA ILE A 562 -21.06 -18.03 12.58
C ILE A 562 -20.28 -18.83 13.62
N THR A 563 -18.98 -19.05 13.40
CA THR A 563 -18.17 -19.82 14.34
C THR A 563 -16.71 -19.42 14.44
N HIS A 564 -16.07 -19.68 15.59
CA HIS A 564 -14.71 -19.27 15.92
C HIS A 564 -14.48 -17.77 15.67
N VAL A 565 -15.28 -16.92 16.31
CA VAL A 565 -15.24 -15.48 16.07
C VAL A 565 -15.07 -14.68 17.34
N TYR A 566 -14.55 -13.45 17.19
CA TYR A 566 -14.71 -12.46 18.26
C TYR A 566 -14.97 -11.02 17.80
N GLY A 567 -15.76 -10.30 18.60
CA GLY A 567 -16.01 -8.87 18.47
C GLY A 567 -15.27 -8.06 19.54
N ALA A 568 -14.41 -7.14 19.12
CA ALA A 568 -13.70 -6.20 20.00
C ALA A 568 -13.99 -4.72 19.69
N GLY A 569 -14.57 -4.43 18.53
CA GLY A 569 -14.94 -3.07 18.12
C GLY A 569 -16.27 -2.58 18.71
N VAL A 570 -16.40 -1.26 18.86
CA VAL A 570 -17.63 -0.63 19.35
C VAL A 570 -18.77 -0.83 18.35
N VAL A 571 -19.94 -1.29 18.83
CA VAL A 571 -21.14 -1.53 18.01
C VAL A 571 -22.29 -0.67 18.51
N THR A 572 -22.85 0.16 17.64
CA THR A 572 -23.99 1.05 17.96
C THR A 572 -25.14 0.87 16.97
N GLY A 573 -26.39 0.99 17.42
CA GLY A 573 -27.54 1.03 16.52
C GLY A 573 -28.88 1.09 17.24
N ASP A 574 -29.93 1.54 16.53
CA ASP A 574 -31.21 1.93 17.13
C ASP A 574 -32.21 0.77 17.20
N GLY A 575 -32.24 -0.12 16.21
CA GLY A 575 -33.17 -1.27 16.17
C GLY A 575 -32.62 -2.56 16.78
N GLY A 576 -31.32 -2.63 17.08
CA GLY A 576 -30.68 -3.74 17.78
C GLY A 576 -29.18 -3.82 17.52
N ALA A 577 -28.38 -3.59 18.56
CA ALA A 577 -26.92 -3.67 18.53
C ALA A 577 -26.44 -4.91 19.30
N GLY A 578 -25.81 -5.85 18.59
CA GLY A 578 -25.21 -7.05 19.17
C GLY A 578 -23.71 -7.11 18.95
N SER A 579 -22.99 -7.61 19.95
CA SER A 579 -21.53 -7.71 19.89
C SER A 579 -21.03 -8.77 18.91
N ILE A 580 -21.88 -9.76 18.58
CA ILE A 580 -21.66 -10.75 17.53
C ILE A 580 -22.64 -10.50 16.39
N ALA A 581 -23.95 -10.51 16.67
CA ALA A 581 -24.99 -10.39 15.66
C ALA A 581 -26.04 -9.33 16.03
N GLY A 582 -26.37 -8.43 15.10
CA GLY A 582 -27.44 -7.45 15.30
C GLY A 582 -28.81 -8.14 15.39
N LYS A 583 -29.09 -9.01 14.42
CA LYS A 583 -30.21 -9.95 14.43
C LYS A 583 -29.72 -11.37 14.16
N ASN A 584 -30.22 -12.38 14.87
CA ASN A 584 -29.79 -13.76 14.69
C ASN A 584 -30.95 -14.74 14.49
N ALA A 585 -31.03 -15.38 13.32
CA ALA A 585 -31.89 -16.52 13.03
C ALA A 585 -31.11 -17.80 12.67
N GLY A 586 -29.78 -17.76 12.73
CA GLY A 586 -28.88 -18.87 12.43
C GLY A 586 -28.16 -19.43 13.66
N ALA A 587 -27.16 -20.28 13.42
CA ALA A 587 -26.35 -20.88 14.48
C ALA A 587 -25.12 -20.01 14.79
N ILE A 588 -24.90 -19.70 16.07
CA ILE A 588 -23.70 -19.01 16.54
C ILE A 588 -22.99 -19.92 17.52
N ARG A 589 -21.73 -20.26 17.22
CA ARG A 589 -20.94 -21.19 18.02
C ARG A 589 -19.55 -20.65 18.32
N LYS A 590 -19.06 -20.80 19.55
CA LYS A 590 -17.68 -20.40 19.92
C LYS A 590 -17.41 -18.93 19.55
N ALA A 591 -18.27 -18.06 20.03
CA ALA A 591 -18.29 -16.65 19.69
C ALA A 591 -18.11 -15.79 20.94
N PHE A 592 -17.16 -14.86 20.89
CA PHE A 592 -16.73 -14.11 22.05
C PHE A 592 -16.78 -12.60 21.81
N TRP A 593 -16.99 -11.79 22.84
CA TRP A 593 -16.89 -10.34 22.68
C TRP A 593 -16.42 -9.63 23.93
N LEU A 594 -15.78 -8.47 23.74
CA LEU A 594 -15.43 -7.60 24.85
C LEU A 594 -16.64 -6.80 25.33
N GLY A 595 -16.70 -6.57 26.65
CA GLY A 595 -17.76 -5.76 27.24
C GLY A 595 -17.89 -4.32 26.75
N THR A 596 -16.92 -3.82 26.00
CA THR A 596 -16.85 -2.48 25.40
C THR A 596 -17.52 -2.38 24.01
N THR A 597 -18.00 -3.50 23.47
CA THR A 597 -18.58 -3.56 22.11
C THR A 597 -20.05 -3.13 22.07
N ALA A 598 -20.98 -3.96 22.56
CA ALA A 598 -22.37 -3.65 22.86
C ALA A 598 -22.81 -4.29 24.19
N ALA A 599 -24.01 -3.92 24.67
CA ALA A 599 -24.53 -4.43 25.94
C ALA A 599 -24.79 -5.95 25.91
N SER A 600 -25.17 -6.50 24.75
CA SER A 600 -25.52 -7.91 24.55
C SER A 600 -24.70 -8.53 23.42
N GLY A 601 -24.53 -9.86 23.42
CA GLY A 601 -23.91 -10.61 22.33
C GLY A 601 -24.76 -10.61 21.06
N ILE A 602 -26.08 -10.75 21.24
CA ILE A 602 -27.08 -10.69 20.18
C ILE A 602 -28.02 -9.52 20.45
N GLY A 603 -28.26 -8.69 19.44
CA GLY A 603 -29.19 -7.56 19.54
C GLY A 603 -30.65 -8.05 19.59
N VAL A 604 -31.07 -8.77 18.56
CA VAL A 604 -32.43 -9.33 18.44
C VAL A 604 -32.37 -10.82 18.06
N PRO A 605 -32.89 -11.72 18.91
CA PRO A 605 -33.03 -13.13 18.58
C PRO A 605 -34.18 -13.36 17.60
N GLY A 606 -33.96 -14.24 16.63
CA GLY A 606 -34.93 -14.73 15.64
C GLY A 606 -35.41 -16.14 15.98
N GLN A 607 -36.48 -16.58 15.33
CA GLN A 607 -37.24 -17.80 15.68
C GLN A 607 -36.41 -19.10 15.64
N ASN A 608 -35.38 -19.17 14.80
CA ASN A 608 -34.57 -20.37 14.57
C ASN A 608 -33.12 -20.24 15.09
N GLY A 609 -32.81 -19.15 15.81
CA GLY A 609 -31.46 -18.92 16.32
C GLY A 609 -31.04 -19.98 17.34
N SER A 610 -29.79 -20.44 17.25
CA SER A 610 -29.18 -21.29 18.27
C SER A 610 -27.81 -20.75 18.67
N GLU A 611 -27.45 -20.94 19.94
CA GLU A 611 -26.22 -20.43 20.53
C GLU A 611 -25.50 -21.54 21.29
N GLU A 612 -24.21 -21.70 21.03
CA GLU A 612 -23.33 -22.65 21.70
C GLU A 612 -22.01 -21.96 22.04
N THR A 613 -21.65 -21.86 23.33
CA THR A 613 -20.40 -21.17 23.74
C THR A 613 -20.34 -19.72 23.23
N VAL A 614 -21.41 -18.96 23.51
CA VAL A 614 -21.53 -17.55 23.16
C VAL A 614 -21.44 -16.72 24.44
N ARG A 615 -20.34 -16.00 24.65
CA ARG A 615 -20.14 -15.26 25.92
C ARG A 615 -19.34 -13.97 25.80
N LYS A 616 -19.70 -13.04 26.69
CA LYS A 616 -18.92 -11.86 26.99
C LYS A 616 -17.63 -12.27 27.69
N LEU A 617 -16.54 -11.61 27.33
CA LEU A 617 -15.22 -11.77 27.93
C LEU A 617 -14.70 -10.45 28.49
N THR A 618 -13.82 -10.57 29.48
CA THR A 618 -12.93 -9.48 29.88
C THR A 618 -11.75 -9.34 28.93
N HIS A 619 -10.96 -8.28 29.10
CA HIS A 619 -9.76 -8.07 28.29
C HIS A 619 -8.70 -9.13 28.62
N GLU A 620 -8.62 -9.55 29.89
CA GLU A 620 -7.72 -10.58 30.40
C GLU A 620 -8.07 -11.96 29.84
N GLU A 621 -9.36 -12.31 29.77
CA GLU A 621 -9.82 -13.58 29.20
C GLU A 621 -9.52 -13.65 27.69
N LEU A 622 -9.84 -12.58 26.94
CA LEU A 622 -9.61 -12.57 25.49
C LEU A 622 -8.11 -12.55 25.15
N SER A 623 -7.29 -11.83 25.92
CA SER A 623 -5.83 -11.81 25.73
C SER A 623 -5.11 -13.08 26.22
N GLY A 624 -5.85 -14.02 26.83
CA GLY A 624 -5.31 -15.28 27.34
C GLY A 624 -4.56 -15.16 28.67
N GLN A 625 -4.62 -14.00 29.35
CA GLN A 625 -4.07 -13.82 30.70
C GLN A 625 -4.85 -14.62 31.74
N THR A 626 -6.14 -14.83 31.50
CA THR A 626 -7.00 -15.70 32.31
C THR A 626 -7.72 -16.69 31.43
N LYS A 627 -7.91 -17.91 31.93
CA LYS A 627 -8.73 -18.93 31.25
C LYS A 627 -10.20 -18.70 31.55
N ILE A 628 -11.06 -19.21 30.68
CA ILE A 628 -12.50 -19.22 30.89
C ILE A 628 -12.94 -20.56 31.46
N LEU A 629 -13.87 -20.53 32.41
CA LEU A 629 -14.52 -21.76 32.90
C LEU A 629 -15.49 -22.30 31.85
N THR A 630 -15.37 -23.59 31.54
CA THR A 630 -16.23 -24.38 30.65
C THR A 630 -16.76 -25.62 31.41
N ASP A 631 -17.63 -26.41 30.78
CA ASP A 631 -18.17 -27.65 31.38
C ASP A 631 -17.09 -28.72 31.62
N THR A 632 -15.97 -28.66 30.90
CA THR A 632 -14.83 -29.59 31.02
C THR A 632 -13.69 -29.03 31.86
N GLY A 633 -13.81 -27.81 32.39
CA GLY A 633 -12.81 -27.13 33.21
C GLY A 633 -12.38 -25.77 32.66
N TYR A 634 -11.24 -25.26 33.13
CA TYR A 634 -10.69 -23.99 32.66
C TYR A 634 -9.95 -24.16 31.33
N GLU A 635 -10.38 -23.41 30.31
CA GLU A 635 -9.82 -23.47 28.95
C GLU A 635 -9.41 -22.08 28.46
N SER A 636 -8.33 -22.02 27.66
CA SER A 636 -7.93 -20.79 26.97
C SER A 636 -8.88 -20.50 25.81
N VAL A 637 -9.26 -19.23 25.62
CA VAL A 637 -10.05 -18.80 24.44
C VAL A 637 -9.36 -19.19 23.14
N LEU A 638 -8.02 -19.16 23.11
CA LEU A 638 -7.24 -19.56 21.95
C LEU A 638 -7.44 -21.04 21.60
N ASN A 639 -7.54 -21.92 22.59
CA ASN A 639 -7.78 -23.34 22.37
C ASN A 639 -9.18 -23.57 21.79
N ILE A 640 -10.18 -22.85 22.28
CA ILE A 640 -11.55 -22.94 21.78
C ILE A 640 -11.64 -22.44 20.34
N LEU A 641 -10.94 -21.34 20.03
CA LEU A 641 -10.89 -20.75 18.68
C LEU A 641 -10.14 -21.66 17.68
N ASN A 642 -9.09 -22.35 18.12
CA ASN A 642 -8.33 -23.28 17.29
C ASN A 642 -9.01 -24.65 17.14
N GLU A 643 -9.65 -25.14 18.20
CA GLU A 643 -10.14 -26.52 18.29
C GLU A 643 -9.08 -27.53 17.80
N SER A 644 -9.23 -28.05 16.57
CA SER A 644 -8.31 -29.02 15.96
C SER A 644 -7.28 -28.42 15.00
N GLU A 645 -7.42 -27.16 14.62
CA GLU A 645 -6.54 -26.47 13.67
C GLU A 645 -5.86 -25.26 14.32
N LYS A 646 -4.56 -25.10 14.10
CA LYS A 646 -3.85 -23.90 14.58
C LYS A 646 -4.11 -22.73 13.63
N THR A 647 -5.24 -22.04 13.78
CA THR A 647 -5.64 -20.88 12.96
C THR A 647 -5.36 -19.54 13.64
N TRP A 648 -5.29 -19.52 14.98
CA TRP A 648 -5.11 -18.35 15.83
C TRP A 648 -3.83 -18.47 16.66
N LYS A 649 -3.17 -17.33 16.88
CA LYS A 649 -2.04 -17.18 17.81
C LYS A 649 -2.12 -15.87 18.58
N PHE A 650 -1.44 -15.78 19.71
CA PHE A 650 -1.11 -14.49 20.33
C PHE A 650 0.17 -13.90 19.74
N LEU A 651 0.31 -12.57 19.72
CA LEU A 651 1.48 -11.83 19.22
C LEU A 651 2.37 -11.32 20.37
N TYR A 652 2.88 -12.20 21.26
CA TYR A 652 3.85 -11.82 22.30
C TYR A 652 4.86 -12.94 22.60
N SER A 653 5.99 -12.57 23.21
CA SER A 653 7.01 -13.51 23.67
C SER A 653 6.69 -14.05 25.06
N TYR A 654 6.80 -15.37 25.23
CA TYR A 654 6.56 -16.06 26.49
C TYR A 654 7.73 -15.84 27.46
N LEU A 655 7.45 -15.41 28.70
CA LEU A 655 8.40 -15.51 29.79
C LEU A 655 8.25 -16.89 30.45
N PRO A 656 9.25 -17.79 30.35
CA PRO A 656 9.22 -19.04 31.09
C PRO A 656 9.16 -18.76 32.60
N SER A 657 8.28 -19.51 33.26
CA SER A 657 7.88 -19.35 34.66
C SER A 657 8.98 -19.57 35.71
N GLU A 658 10.25 -19.61 35.33
CA GLU A 658 11.36 -19.93 36.24
C GLU A 658 11.95 -18.71 36.97
N ASN A 659 11.69 -17.47 36.51
CA ASN A 659 12.34 -16.27 37.05
C ASN A 659 11.40 -15.08 37.36
N VAL A 660 10.08 -15.28 37.42
CA VAL A 660 9.20 -14.27 38.03
C VAL A 660 9.27 -14.51 39.54
N GLU A 661 9.66 -13.49 40.31
CA GLU A 661 9.63 -13.52 41.78
C GLU A 661 8.37 -14.24 42.27
N LYS A 662 8.57 -15.38 42.95
CA LYS A 662 7.51 -16.14 43.65
C LYS A 662 6.83 -15.33 44.77
N ASP A 663 7.24 -14.09 45.00
CA ASP A 663 6.79 -13.25 46.11
C ASP A 663 5.57 -12.36 45.79
N LYS A 664 4.83 -12.65 44.71
CA LYS A 664 3.44 -12.19 44.56
C LYS A 664 2.50 -13.32 44.11
N PHE A 665 2.14 -14.16 45.06
CA PHE A 665 1.08 -15.19 45.06
C PHE A 665 1.59 -16.63 44.86
N SER A 666 1.58 -17.36 45.99
CA SER A 666 2.19 -18.67 46.22
C SER A 666 1.31 -19.85 45.86
N ASP A 667 2.03 -20.87 45.41
CA ASP A 667 1.80 -22.29 45.32
C ASP A 667 1.47 -22.93 46.68
N GLU A 668 0.29 -23.54 46.83
CA GLU A 668 0.08 -24.84 47.51
C GLU A 668 -1.40 -25.25 47.52
N GLY A 669 -1.67 -26.45 47.02
CA GLY A 669 -3.01 -27.03 46.94
C GLY A 669 -3.66 -27.24 48.30
N GLY A 670 -4.93 -26.82 48.41
CA GLY A 670 -5.79 -27.09 49.55
C GLY A 670 -7.25 -26.81 49.19
N SER A 671 -8.14 -27.74 49.53
CA SER A 671 -9.57 -27.60 49.28
C SER A 671 -10.18 -26.48 50.12
N THR A 672 -10.61 -25.38 49.50
CA THR A 672 -11.56 -24.44 50.11
C THR A 672 -12.57 -23.97 49.08
N GLN A 673 -13.83 -23.86 49.53
CA GLN A 673 -14.96 -23.35 48.77
C GLN A 673 -14.74 -21.90 48.28
N PRO A 674 -15.42 -21.48 47.20
CA PRO A 674 -15.07 -20.28 46.45
C PRO A 674 -15.48 -19.01 47.22
N ASP A 675 -14.50 -18.32 47.80
CA ASP A 675 -14.54 -16.86 47.86
C ASP A 675 -14.01 -16.29 46.54
N GLY A 676 -14.29 -15.04 46.22
CA GLY A 676 -13.98 -14.42 44.92
C GLY A 676 -12.49 -14.22 44.60
N SER A 677 -11.59 -15.10 45.05
CA SER A 677 -10.20 -15.19 44.62
C SER A 677 -10.05 -16.14 43.43
N GLN A 678 -9.36 -15.70 42.38
CA GLN A 678 -9.07 -16.53 41.20
C GLN A 678 -8.25 -17.76 41.62
N SER A 679 -8.79 -18.97 41.42
CA SER A 679 -8.09 -20.24 41.72
C SER A 679 -6.87 -20.40 40.80
N GLU A 680 -5.85 -21.17 41.23
CA GLU A 680 -4.66 -21.41 40.39
C GLU A 680 -5.01 -21.98 39.00
N GLU A 681 -6.12 -22.74 38.91
CA GLU A 681 -6.63 -23.32 37.67
C GLU A 681 -7.13 -22.29 36.66
N SER A 682 -7.57 -21.10 37.12
CA SER A 682 -8.04 -20.02 36.24
C SER A 682 -6.92 -19.19 35.63
N ARG A 683 -5.66 -19.38 36.05
CA ARG A 683 -4.50 -18.63 35.54
C ARG A 683 -4.23 -18.96 34.08
N GLY A 684 -4.03 -17.93 33.27
CA GLY A 684 -3.61 -18.01 31.87
C GLY A 684 -2.13 -17.68 31.69
N ASN A 685 -1.77 -17.14 30.52
CA ASN A 685 -0.40 -16.79 30.18
C ASN A 685 0.07 -15.53 30.91
N VAL A 686 1.34 -15.51 31.31
CA VAL A 686 2.01 -14.30 31.80
C VAL A 686 2.48 -13.50 30.58
N ILE A 687 1.90 -12.33 30.37
CA ILE A 687 2.28 -11.41 29.28
C ILE A 687 3.36 -10.45 29.79
N ASP A 688 4.38 -10.19 28.96
CA ASP A 688 5.38 -9.16 29.28
C ASP A 688 4.69 -7.81 29.50
N PRO A 689 4.91 -7.12 30.64
CA PRO A 689 4.34 -5.80 30.88
C PRO A 689 4.65 -4.75 29.80
N ASN A 690 5.75 -4.91 29.05
CA ASN A 690 6.09 -4.06 27.91
C ASN A 690 5.18 -4.31 26.70
N ASP A 691 4.67 -5.54 26.52
CA ASP A 691 3.71 -5.90 25.48
C ASP A 691 2.29 -5.37 25.79
N LEU A 692 2.01 -5.07 27.07
CA LEU A 692 0.75 -4.48 27.53
C LEU A 692 0.71 -2.94 27.47
N ALA A 693 1.83 -2.29 27.12
CA ALA A 693 2.02 -0.87 27.40
C ALA A 693 1.10 0.11 26.63
N THR A 694 0.39 -0.30 25.57
CA THR A 694 -0.53 0.62 24.83
C THR A 694 -1.76 0.02 24.14
N LYS A 695 -1.91 -1.32 24.06
CA LYS A 695 -3.09 -2.00 23.49
C LYS A 695 -3.12 -3.44 24.02
N TYR A 696 -4.28 -3.94 24.46
CA TYR A 696 -4.42 -5.38 24.72
C TYR A 696 -4.17 -6.16 23.42
N LEU A 697 -3.30 -7.16 23.48
CA LEU A 697 -3.02 -8.07 22.38
C LEU A 697 -4.06 -9.20 22.40
N TYR A 698 -4.90 -9.28 21.37
CA TYR A 698 -5.90 -10.33 21.20
C TYR A 698 -5.40 -11.42 20.25
N PRO A 699 -6.04 -12.61 20.21
CA PRO A 699 -5.71 -13.64 19.25
C PRO A 699 -5.79 -13.07 17.84
N VAL A 700 -4.76 -13.27 17.04
CA VAL A 700 -4.76 -12.91 15.62
C VAL A 700 -4.68 -14.18 14.79
N LEU A 701 -5.12 -14.07 13.55
CA LEU A 701 -5.01 -15.15 12.59
C LEU A 701 -3.54 -15.39 12.23
N ILE A 702 -3.17 -16.67 12.06
CA ILE A 702 -1.87 -17.05 11.53
C ILE A 702 -1.88 -16.70 10.03
N GLN A 703 -1.09 -15.69 9.66
CA GLN A 703 -0.85 -15.30 8.26
C GLN A 703 0.09 -16.26 7.55
#